data_AF-B4JUV3-F1
#
_entry.id   AF-B4JUV3-F1
#
_cell.length_a   1.000
_cell.length_b   1.000
_cell.length_c   1.000
_cell.angle_alpha   90.00
_cell.angle_beta   90.00
_cell.angle_gamma   90.00
#
_symmetry.space_group_name_H-M   'P 1'
#
loop_
_entity.id
_entity.type
_entity.pdbx_description
1 polymer ?
#
loop_
_entity_poly.entity_id
_entity_poly.type
_entity_poly.pdbx_seq_one_letter_code
_entity_poly.pdbx_strand_id
1 'polypeptide(L)'
;MEKRQRELESLVSTQKEQLSRYEKRLKDVVTAYKGLLKEKEALETSLAAHAEATAVASDPGANPCDVPSASADAADGGSDDDRGQLQTQIITLMNSLATLSAEKSRMEASFQADKKQLRTQIAQKDQTVQELQAKAKEQQLRAKQDVDEVKAKWIVERQEREKETNNQMIMLRELQKLYADERHLKENIEMQLNNFKTQFASNEGENSRLRELQLQLKEARAQLKHSQAKADQTTAAAQASENSALLQQVRQEMQQLKEQHAVAIKQEQRRVLRAEEQSRRQTALHEDRVANLEARLAELSSTVGSYDRLRQQDQDNIHALKQQLHELEQAHKGNAPAPGLLSDADMGSLVDEIVRLKKLLINANARSSNPIDLSQVLGSIGSSHAAKAVDSHVQCEQQLQNLQQQLLDTNKHQRAQLEQKIQLQQTHIQTLQDKVQVLNRNIDDAELELKQQGDKMRMALKNERAKWQEAKAELENETRCKLNELEQLLQKQRQRSLQLLDEKEQEIKTLQTSFEVFHKPNASPLEATESFAYSSDADSVADVEGEREAKLKVKPKKLSLGDNCHMLHYANELARKDIEITTLRKSKYAAESTLRKAIQDKVSAQQEMHEKIEYLEEQVDRLERCKTREGANLEYLKNVIISFIVTRDADDKRHMLNAISAVLQFTTLEMQTINAAFQRK
;
A
#
# COMPACT_ATOMS: atom_id res chain seq x y z
N MET A 1 34.02 -24.89 -30.55
CA MET A 1 34.93 -26.04 -30.35
C MET A 1 34.75 -26.67 -28.98
N GLU A 2 34.78 -25.89 -27.89
CA GLU A 2 34.64 -26.42 -26.51
C GLU A 2 33.31 -27.14 -26.21
N LYS A 3 32.17 -26.65 -26.72
CA LYS A 3 30.87 -27.34 -26.53
C LYS A 3 30.86 -28.74 -27.14
N ARG A 4 31.38 -28.87 -28.36
CA ARG A 4 31.49 -30.15 -29.08
C ARG A 4 32.45 -31.11 -28.39
N GLN A 5 33.52 -30.57 -27.78
CA GLN A 5 34.46 -31.36 -27.00
C GLN A 5 33.83 -31.88 -25.70
N ARG A 6 33.08 -31.06 -24.96
CA ARG A 6 32.32 -31.49 -23.77
C ARG A 6 31.23 -32.52 -24.11
N GLU A 7 30.54 -32.35 -25.23
CA GLU A 7 29.56 -33.33 -25.71
C GLU A 7 30.23 -34.68 -26.02
N LEU A 8 31.37 -34.69 -26.72
CA LEU A 8 32.13 -35.91 -26.99
C LEU A 8 32.68 -36.55 -25.72
N GLU A 9 33.19 -35.77 -24.77
CA GLU A 9 33.64 -36.27 -23.47
C GLU A 9 32.49 -36.90 -22.67
N SER A 10 31.30 -36.29 -22.69
CA SER A 10 30.10 -36.87 -22.08
C SER A 10 29.67 -38.18 -22.75
N LEU A 11 29.81 -38.25 -24.07
CA LEU A 11 29.46 -39.43 -24.86
C LEU A 11 30.45 -40.57 -24.64
N VAL A 12 31.74 -40.26 -24.52
CA VAL A 12 32.78 -41.24 -24.12
C VAL A 12 32.57 -41.70 -22.68
N SER A 13 32.19 -40.81 -21.77
CA SER A 13 31.90 -41.17 -20.38
C SER A 13 30.70 -42.12 -20.28
N THR A 14 29.61 -41.82 -20.98
CA THR A 14 28.41 -42.67 -21.01
C THR A 14 28.69 -44.02 -21.67
N GLN A 15 29.47 -44.06 -22.75
CA GLN A 15 29.92 -45.31 -23.37
C GLN A 15 30.80 -46.15 -22.44
N LYS A 16 31.73 -45.54 -21.70
CA LYS A 16 32.55 -46.24 -20.69
C LYS A 16 31.69 -46.83 -19.58
N GLU A 17 30.67 -46.10 -19.13
CA GLU A 17 29.75 -46.60 -18.11
C GLU A 17 28.90 -47.78 -18.64
N GLN A 18 28.44 -47.71 -19.89
CA GLN A 18 27.74 -48.82 -20.53
C GLN A 18 28.64 -50.05 -20.69
N LEU A 19 29.88 -49.89 -21.13
CA LEU A 19 30.84 -50.98 -21.24
C LEU A 19 31.12 -51.64 -19.88
N SER A 20 31.29 -50.84 -18.82
CA SER A 20 31.46 -51.37 -17.46
C SER A 20 30.25 -52.19 -16.99
N ARG A 21 29.03 -51.73 -17.30
CA ARG A 21 27.80 -52.48 -17.00
C ARG A 21 27.73 -53.79 -17.77
N TYR A 22 28.10 -53.80 -19.05
CA TYR A 22 28.13 -55.01 -19.86
C TYR A 22 29.21 -55.98 -19.40
N GLU A 23 30.40 -55.49 -19.04
CA GLU A 23 31.48 -56.31 -18.50
C GLU A 23 31.06 -56.97 -17.18
N LYS A 24 30.39 -56.25 -16.29
CA LYS A 24 29.86 -56.81 -15.04
C LYS A 24 28.82 -57.88 -15.29
N ARG A 25 27.83 -57.60 -16.16
CA ARG A 25 26.80 -58.60 -16.54
C ARG A 25 27.43 -59.84 -17.16
N LEU A 26 28.45 -59.68 -18.00
CA LEU A 26 29.15 -60.80 -18.63
C LEU A 26 29.89 -61.64 -17.58
N LYS A 27 30.58 -61.00 -16.61
CA LYS A 27 31.22 -61.72 -15.49
C LYS A 27 30.21 -62.51 -14.67
N ASP A 28 29.04 -61.92 -14.40
CA ASP A 28 27.96 -62.58 -13.66
C ASP A 28 27.41 -63.78 -14.44
N VAL A 29 27.17 -63.63 -15.75
CA VAL A 29 26.72 -64.72 -16.65
C VAL A 29 27.76 -65.83 -16.74
N VAL A 30 29.05 -65.51 -16.87
CA VAL A 30 30.14 -66.49 -16.90
C VAL A 30 30.24 -67.24 -15.57
N THR A 31 30.04 -66.56 -14.44
CA THR A 31 30.06 -67.17 -13.11
C THR A 31 28.87 -68.11 -12.92
N ALA A 32 27.67 -67.68 -13.31
CA ALA A 32 26.48 -68.52 -13.31
C ALA A 32 26.64 -69.74 -14.23
N TYR A 33 27.19 -69.56 -15.42
CA TYR A 33 27.47 -70.65 -16.35
C TYR A 33 28.47 -71.66 -15.77
N LYS A 34 29.56 -71.20 -15.13
CA LYS A 34 30.51 -72.07 -14.45
C LYS A 34 29.90 -72.83 -13.27
N GLY A 35 28.96 -72.21 -12.53
CA GLY A 35 28.20 -72.89 -11.48
C GLY A 35 27.31 -73.98 -12.04
N LEU A 36 26.50 -73.65 -13.05
CA LEU A 36 25.61 -74.60 -13.75
C LEU A 36 26.39 -75.77 -14.37
N LEU A 37 27.58 -75.51 -14.89
CA LEU A 37 28.43 -76.53 -15.49
C LEU A 37 28.96 -77.52 -14.44
N LYS A 38 29.32 -77.03 -13.24
CA LYS A 38 29.66 -77.90 -12.10
C LYS A 38 28.47 -78.72 -11.60
N GLU A 39 27.27 -78.13 -11.56
CA GLU A 39 26.04 -78.86 -11.23
C GLU A 39 25.75 -79.95 -12.26
N LYS A 40 25.91 -79.63 -13.54
CA LYS A 40 25.78 -80.59 -14.64
C LYS A 40 26.78 -81.73 -14.51
N GLU A 41 28.07 -81.44 -14.28
CA GLU A 41 29.10 -82.47 -14.07
C GLU A 41 28.82 -83.34 -12.84
N ALA A 42 28.35 -82.74 -11.74
CA ALA A 42 27.94 -83.47 -10.53
C ALA A 42 26.70 -84.36 -10.77
N LEU A 43 25.77 -83.92 -11.62
CA LEU A 43 24.60 -84.71 -12.00
C LEU A 43 24.96 -85.82 -12.98
N GLU A 44 25.80 -85.56 -13.99
CA GLU A 44 26.27 -86.57 -14.94
C GLU A 44 27.06 -87.68 -14.25
N THR A 45 27.92 -87.33 -13.29
CA THR A 45 28.65 -88.30 -12.46
C THR A 45 27.70 -89.12 -11.57
N SER A 46 26.65 -88.49 -11.01
CA SER A 46 25.61 -89.21 -10.26
C SER A 46 24.77 -90.14 -11.14
N LEU A 47 24.50 -89.75 -12.38
CA LEU A 47 23.70 -90.49 -13.34
C LEU A 47 24.49 -91.67 -13.94
N ALA A 48 25.79 -91.48 -14.17
CA ALA A 48 26.71 -92.56 -14.55
C ALA A 48 26.83 -93.63 -13.45
N ALA A 49 26.99 -93.21 -12.18
CA ALA A 49 27.01 -94.14 -11.05
C ALA A 49 25.68 -94.90 -10.89
N HIS A 50 24.54 -94.25 -11.18
CA HIS A 50 23.23 -94.91 -11.22
C HIS A 50 23.05 -95.86 -12.41
N ALA A 51 23.57 -95.50 -13.58
CA ALA A 51 23.49 -96.31 -14.80
C ALA A 51 24.31 -97.61 -14.67
N GLU A 52 25.50 -97.54 -14.07
CA GLU A 52 26.30 -98.72 -13.71
C GLU A 52 25.55 -99.64 -12.72
N ALA A 53 24.85 -99.08 -11.72
CA ALA A 53 24.05 -99.86 -10.80
C ALA A 53 22.87 -100.59 -11.48
N THR A 54 22.24 -99.99 -12.50
CA THR A 54 21.16 -100.64 -13.26
C THR A 54 21.64 -101.67 -14.29
N ALA A 55 22.88 -101.54 -14.79
CA ALA A 55 23.44 -102.50 -15.77
C ALA A 55 23.84 -103.84 -15.13
N VAL A 56 24.11 -103.88 -13.83
CA VAL A 56 24.39 -105.13 -13.08
C VAL A 56 23.12 -105.88 -12.69
N ALA A 57 21.94 -105.25 -12.76
CA ALA A 57 20.67 -105.83 -12.33
C ALA A 57 19.80 -106.43 -13.46
N SER A 58 20.29 -106.52 -14.70
CA SER A 58 19.51 -107.01 -15.84
C SER A 58 20.04 -108.31 -16.45
N ASP A 59 19.56 -109.45 -15.95
CA ASP A 59 19.46 -110.71 -16.69
C ASP A 59 17.96 -111.11 -16.76
N PRO A 60 17.39 -111.56 -17.91
CA PRO A 60 15.96 -111.54 -18.16
C PRO A 60 15.28 -112.89 -17.91
N GLY A 61 14.23 -112.93 -17.08
CA GLY A 61 13.38 -114.12 -17.00
C GLY A 61 12.24 -114.07 -15.97
N ALA A 62 11.01 -114.06 -16.49
CA ALA A 62 9.73 -114.46 -15.88
C ALA A 62 8.99 -113.50 -14.91
N ASN A 63 7.90 -112.93 -15.41
CA ASN A 63 6.67 -112.57 -14.68
C ASN A 63 5.74 -113.82 -14.57
N PRO A 64 4.64 -113.88 -13.76
CA PRO A 64 4.02 -112.83 -12.91
C PRO A 64 3.54 -113.28 -11.50
N CYS A 65 3.08 -112.30 -10.70
CA CYS A 65 2.12 -112.35 -9.56
C CYS A 65 2.46 -113.15 -8.29
N ASP A 66 2.68 -112.45 -7.16
CA ASP A 66 1.77 -112.35 -5.99
C ASP A 66 2.49 -111.76 -4.76
N VAL A 67 1.77 -110.99 -3.96
CA VAL A 67 2.14 -110.49 -2.60
C VAL A 67 1.98 -111.63 -1.56
N PRO A 68 2.43 -111.58 -0.27
CA PRO A 68 3.40 -110.73 0.44
C PRO A 68 4.35 -111.52 1.42
N SER A 69 5.19 -110.77 2.16
CA SER A 69 5.71 -111.05 3.52
C SER A 69 6.78 -112.12 3.83
N ALA A 70 7.85 -111.60 4.44
CA ALA A 70 8.61 -112.12 5.58
C ALA A 70 9.31 -113.49 5.49
N SER A 71 10.63 -113.49 5.56
CA SER A 71 11.41 -113.84 6.76
C SER A 71 12.90 -113.95 6.42
N ALA A 72 13.70 -114.01 7.47
CA ALA A 72 15.11 -113.68 7.52
C ALA A 72 16.05 -114.81 7.05
N ASP A 73 17.29 -114.34 6.87
CA ASP A 73 18.57 -115.01 7.08
C ASP A 73 19.20 -115.92 6.02
N ALA A 74 20.45 -115.53 5.74
CA ALA A 74 21.65 -116.30 5.40
C ALA A 74 21.92 -116.68 3.93
N ALA A 75 22.89 -115.95 3.35
CA ALA A 75 24.04 -116.46 2.57
C ALA A 75 24.87 -115.24 2.10
N ASP A 76 25.77 -114.72 2.94
CA ASP A 76 27.24 -114.87 2.79
C ASP A 76 27.70 -115.52 1.47
N GLY A 77 28.35 -114.71 0.62
CA GLY A 77 28.81 -115.12 -0.71
C GLY A 77 28.71 -114.04 -1.80
N GLY A 78 28.83 -112.75 -1.47
CA GLY A 78 29.02 -111.67 -2.44
C GLY A 78 30.49 -111.29 -2.53
N SER A 79 31.05 -111.27 -3.73
CA SER A 79 32.44 -110.86 -4.02
C SER A 79 32.79 -109.53 -3.33
N ASP A 80 33.96 -109.47 -2.69
CA ASP A 80 34.52 -108.25 -2.06
C ASP A 80 34.61 -107.08 -3.09
N ASP A 81 34.63 -107.42 -4.39
CA ASP A 81 34.59 -106.53 -5.52
C ASP A 81 33.25 -105.78 -5.67
N ASP A 82 32.11 -106.44 -5.43
CA ASP A 82 30.77 -105.81 -5.49
C ASP A 82 30.56 -104.86 -4.32
N ARG A 83 31.10 -105.22 -3.14
CA ARG A 83 31.06 -104.36 -1.95
C ARG A 83 31.94 -103.12 -2.12
N GLY A 84 33.12 -103.28 -2.73
CA GLY A 84 34.01 -102.17 -3.09
C GLY A 84 33.43 -101.24 -4.15
N GLN A 85 32.74 -101.79 -5.16
CA GLN A 85 32.05 -101.01 -6.19
C GLN A 85 30.88 -100.21 -5.62
N LEU A 86 30.02 -100.84 -4.80
CA LEU A 86 28.95 -100.14 -4.09
C LEU A 86 29.48 -99.03 -3.16
N GLN A 87 30.59 -99.29 -2.47
CA GLN A 87 31.22 -98.28 -1.61
C GLN A 87 31.76 -97.08 -2.41
N THR A 88 32.32 -97.33 -3.60
CA THR A 88 32.81 -96.28 -4.51
C THR A 88 31.66 -95.45 -5.09
N GLN A 89 30.53 -96.09 -5.41
CA GLN A 89 29.30 -95.42 -5.87
C GLN A 89 28.68 -94.55 -4.77
N ILE A 90 28.62 -95.05 -3.53
CA ILE A 90 28.15 -94.29 -2.36
C ILE A 90 29.03 -93.05 -2.13
N ILE A 91 30.35 -93.19 -2.21
CA ILE A 91 31.28 -92.06 -2.06
C ILE A 91 31.04 -91.02 -3.17
N THR A 92 30.80 -91.46 -4.41
CA THR A 92 30.55 -90.58 -5.56
C THR A 92 29.23 -89.80 -5.41
N LEU A 93 28.15 -90.47 -5.02
CA LEU A 93 26.85 -89.83 -4.73
C LEU A 93 26.91 -88.89 -3.52
N MET A 94 27.68 -89.26 -2.50
CA MET A 94 27.90 -88.41 -1.34
C MET A 94 28.65 -87.13 -1.71
N ASN A 95 29.65 -87.23 -2.59
CA ASN A 95 30.40 -86.07 -3.08
C ASN A 95 29.56 -85.16 -4.00
N SER A 96 28.70 -85.73 -4.86
CA SER A 96 27.79 -84.94 -5.71
C SER A 96 26.70 -84.25 -4.87
N LEU A 97 26.13 -84.94 -3.86
CA LEU A 97 25.19 -84.36 -2.91
C LEU A 97 25.84 -83.24 -2.07
N ALA A 98 27.08 -83.44 -1.62
CA ALA A 98 27.83 -82.40 -0.90
C ALA A 98 28.07 -81.16 -1.78
N THR A 99 28.37 -81.36 -3.07
CA THR A 99 28.57 -80.27 -4.03
C THR A 99 27.26 -79.50 -4.29
N LEU A 100 26.15 -80.21 -4.50
CA LEU A 100 24.82 -79.60 -4.66
C LEU A 100 24.35 -78.89 -3.39
N SER A 101 24.65 -79.44 -2.20
CA SER A 101 24.35 -78.82 -0.92
C SER A 101 25.16 -77.53 -0.71
N ALA A 102 26.46 -77.54 -1.05
CA ALA A 102 27.32 -76.38 -0.98
C ALA A 102 26.89 -75.28 -1.96
N GLU A 103 26.51 -75.62 -3.19
CA GLU A 103 26.05 -74.64 -4.17
C GLU A 103 24.66 -74.09 -3.83
N LYS A 104 23.74 -74.93 -3.32
CA LYS A 104 22.44 -74.49 -2.78
C LYS A 104 22.63 -73.53 -1.59
N SER A 105 23.52 -73.85 -0.65
CA SER A 105 23.84 -72.99 0.49
C SER A 105 24.45 -71.66 0.03
N ARG A 106 25.34 -71.68 -0.96
CA ARG A 106 25.90 -70.46 -1.57
C ARG A 106 24.83 -69.60 -2.22
N MET A 107 23.94 -70.21 -3.01
CA MET A 107 22.84 -69.51 -3.68
C MET A 107 21.85 -68.90 -2.67
N GLU A 108 21.50 -69.65 -1.62
CA GLU A 108 20.63 -69.16 -0.55
C GLU A 108 21.28 -68.01 0.24
N ALA A 109 22.58 -68.10 0.53
CA ALA A 109 23.34 -67.03 1.18
C ALA A 109 23.38 -65.76 0.30
N SER A 110 23.60 -65.88 -1.01
CA SER A 110 23.54 -64.74 -1.93
C SER A 110 22.15 -64.14 -2.01
N PHE A 111 21.09 -64.96 -2.01
CA PHE A 111 19.71 -64.46 -2.02
C PHE A 111 19.36 -63.69 -0.74
N GLN A 112 19.78 -64.19 0.43
CA GLN A 112 19.57 -63.48 1.70
C GLN A 112 20.37 -62.17 1.75
N ALA A 113 21.58 -62.14 1.21
CA ALA A 113 22.38 -60.93 1.10
C ALA A 113 21.71 -59.89 0.18
N ASP A 114 21.24 -60.30 -1.00
CA ASP A 114 20.52 -59.45 -1.94
C ASP A 114 19.21 -58.94 -1.35
N LYS A 115 18.44 -59.79 -0.66
CA LYS A 115 17.21 -59.38 0.05
C LYS A 115 17.49 -58.33 1.11
N LYS A 116 18.58 -58.48 1.88
CA LYS A 116 19.00 -57.48 2.88
C LYS A 116 19.43 -56.19 2.19
N GLN A 117 20.21 -56.29 1.11
CA GLN A 117 20.67 -55.13 0.34
C GLN A 117 19.49 -54.36 -0.25
N LEU A 118 18.52 -55.04 -0.87
CA LEU A 118 17.31 -54.42 -1.41
C LEU A 118 16.50 -53.72 -0.33
N ARG A 119 16.34 -54.33 0.85
CA ARG A 119 15.67 -53.68 1.99
C ARG A 119 16.40 -52.41 2.43
N THR A 120 17.74 -52.44 2.51
CA THR A 120 18.50 -51.22 2.84
C THR A 120 18.40 -50.16 1.76
N GLN A 121 18.38 -50.54 0.48
CA GLN A 121 18.20 -49.60 -0.62
C GLN A 121 16.80 -48.97 -0.61
N ILE A 122 15.75 -49.76 -0.35
CA ILE A 122 14.38 -49.26 -0.21
C ILE A 122 14.31 -48.26 0.95
N ALA A 123 14.83 -48.62 2.13
CA ALA A 123 14.83 -47.72 3.28
C ALA A 123 15.60 -46.41 3.02
N GLN A 124 16.76 -46.47 2.35
CA GLN A 124 17.50 -45.28 1.95
C GLN A 124 16.72 -44.44 0.94
N LYS A 125 16.08 -45.06 -0.05
CA LYS A 125 15.26 -44.35 -1.04
C LYS A 125 14.06 -43.70 -0.37
N ASP A 126 13.36 -44.40 0.51
CA ASP A 126 12.24 -43.84 1.28
C ASP A 126 12.68 -42.65 2.14
N GLN A 127 13.84 -42.73 2.81
CA GLN A 127 14.40 -41.61 3.54
C GLN A 127 14.69 -40.41 2.61
N THR A 128 15.32 -40.64 1.46
CA THR A 128 15.57 -39.54 0.50
C THR A 128 14.29 -38.93 -0.05
N VAL A 129 13.24 -39.74 -0.27
CA VAL A 129 11.92 -39.25 -0.70
C VAL A 129 11.30 -38.39 0.39
N GLN A 130 11.36 -38.81 1.66
CA GLN A 130 10.84 -38.02 2.78
C GLN A 130 11.60 -36.69 2.95
N GLU A 131 12.93 -36.70 2.86
CA GLU A 131 13.75 -35.50 2.93
C GLU A 131 13.46 -34.53 1.77
N LEU A 132 13.30 -35.04 0.55
CA LEU A 132 12.92 -34.22 -0.61
C LEU A 132 11.51 -33.66 -0.47
N GLN A 133 10.56 -34.44 0.05
CA GLN A 133 9.21 -33.96 0.35
C GLN A 133 9.19 -32.88 1.42
N ALA A 134 10.01 -33.01 2.49
CA ALA A 134 10.15 -31.99 3.52
C ALA A 134 10.73 -30.69 2.94
N LYS A 135 11.82 -30.79 2.16
CA LYS A 135 12.41 -29.64 1.47
C LYS A 135 11.44 -28.97 0.50
N ALA A 136 10.66 -29.74 -0.25
CA ALA A 136 9.64 -29.21 -1.15
C ALA A 136 8.53 -28.45 -0.39
N LYS A 137 8.09 -28.98 0.76
CA LYS A 137 7.11 -28.29 1.63
C LYS A 137 7.68 -27.00 2.24
N GLU A 138 8.94 -27.01 2.68
CA GLU A 138 9.61 -25.82 3.20
C GLU A 138 9.76 -24.74 2.12
N GLN A 139 10.19 -25.13 0.91
CA GLN A 139 10.26 -24.21 -0.22
C GLN A 139 8.89 -23.66 -0.61
N GLN A 140 7.84 -24.49 -0.57
CA GLN A 140 6.47 -24.05 -0.80
C GLN A 140 6.01 -23.03 0.25
N LEU A 141 6.36 -23.24 1.52
CA LEU A 141 6.03 -22.30 2.60
C LEU A 141 6.77 -20.97 2.43
N ARG A 142 8.07 -21.01 2.13
CA ARG A 142 8.87 -19.80 1.85
C ARG A 142 8.31 -19.03 0.67
N ALA A 143 8.03 -19.70 -0.45
CA ALA A 143 7.44 -19.06 -1.62
C ALA A 143 6.07 -18.42 -1.31
N LYS A 144 5.25 -19.03 -0.45
CA LYS A 144 3.99 -18.42 0.02
C LYS A 144 4.25 -17.16 0.86
N GLN A 145 5.20 -17.20 1.78
CA GLN A 145 5.58 -16.05 2.61
C GLN A 145 6.08 -14.89 1.72
N ASP A 146 6.97 -15.16 0.78
CA ASP A 146 7.48 -14.15 -0.16
C ASP A 146 6.34 -13.52 -0.99
N VAL A 147 5.38 -14.33 -1.45
CA VAL A 147 4.21 -13.85 -2.17
C VAL A 147 3.34 -12.96 -1.28
N ASP A 148 3.12 -13.33 -0.02
CA ASP A 148 2.30 -12.55 0.89
C ASP A 148 3.00 -11.24 1.32
N GLU A 149 4.32 -11.24 1.48
CA GLU A 149 5.13 -10.02 1.68
C GLU A 149 5.04 -9.07 0.47
N VAL A 150 5.14 -9.60 -0.75
CA VAL A 150 5.00 -8.79 -1.98
C VAL A 150 3.59 -8.22 -2.09
N LYS A 151 2.54 -9.00 -1.77
CA LYS A 151 1.17 -8.49 -1.72
C LYS A 151 1.02 -7.36 -0.71
N ALA A 152 1.58 -7.50 0.49
CA ALA A 152 1.54 -6.47 1.52
C ALA A 152 2.22 -5.17 1.05
N LYS A 153 3.41 -5.28 0.45
CA LYS A 153 4.12 -4.13 -0.14
C LYS A 153 3.30 -3.46 -1.25
N TRP A 154 2.66 -4.24 -2.11
CA TRP A 154 1.82 -3.72 -3.19
C TRP A 154 0.58 -2.97 -2.65
N ILE A 155 -0.04 -3.48 -1.58
CA ILE A 155 -1.18 -2.79 -0.92
C ILE A 155 -0.74 -1.44 -0.37
N VAL A 156 0.43 -1.37 0.30
CA VAL A 156 0.97 -0.11 0.82
C VAL A 156 1.27 0.87 -0.31
N GLU A 157 1.98 0.43 -1.35
CA GLU A 157 2.31 1.28 -2.50
C GLU A 157 1.06 1.80 -3.22
N ARG A 158 0.00 0.99 -3.30
CA ARG A 158 -1.29 1.40 -3.84
C ARG A 158 -1.93 2.51 -2.99
N GLN A 159 -1.92 2.37 -1.66
CA GLN A 159 -2.45 3.40 -0.76
C GLN A 159 -1.63 4.69 -0.79
N GLU A 160 -0.31 4.59 -0.91
CA GLU A 160 0.57 5.76 -1.07
C GLU A 160 0.28 6.51 -2.37
N ARG A 161 0.15 5.79 -3.51
CA ARG A 161 -0.26 6.43 -4.77
C ARG A 161 -1.63 7.08 -4.68
N GLU A 162 -2.59 6.44 -4.01
CA GLU A 162 -3.91 7.02 -3.81
C GLU A 162 -3.82 8.31 -2.98
N LYS A 163 -3.05 8.32 -1.88
CA LYS A 163 -2.77 9.53 -1.09
C LYS A 163 -2.09 10.62 -1.91
N GLU A 164 -1.08 10.28 -2.70
CA GLU A 164 -0.40 11.24 -3.59
C GLU A 164 -1.37 11.84 -4.61
N THR A 165 -2.20 11.02 -5.27
CA THR A 165 -3.20 11.53 -6.23
C THR A 165 -4.24 12.41 -5.55
N ASN A 166 -4.65 12.08 -4.32
CA ASN A 166 -5.56 12.91 -3.54
C ASN A 166 -4.90 14.25 -3.15
N ASN A 167 -3.63 14.23 -2.72
CA ASN A 167 -2.88 15.45 -2.41
C ASN A 167 -2.70 16.32 -3.65
N GLN A 168 -2.38 15.73 -4.80
CA GLN A 168 -2.31 16.44 -6.09
C GLN A 168 -3.66 17.06 -6.45
N MET A 169 -4.77 16.36 -6.21
CA MET A 169 -6.11 16.89 -6.43
C MET A 169 -6.43 18.06 -5.48
N ILE A 170 -6.04 17.98 -4.20
CA ILE A 170 -6.20 19.09 -3.25
C ILE A 170 -5.37 20.30 -3.69
N MET A 171 -4.10 20.11 -4.03
CA MET A 171 -3.22 21.17 -4.54
C MET A 171 -3.80 21.81 -5.81
N LEU A 172 -4.37 21.02 -6.72
CA LEU A 172 -5.01 21.54 -7.93
C LEU A 172 -6.24 22.39 -7.60
N ARG A 173 -7.06 21.97 -6.63
CA ARG A 173 -8.22 22.78 -6.16
C ARG A 173 -7.77 24.09 -5.50
N GLU A 174 -6.69 24.05 -4.71
CA GLU A 174 -6.12 25.26 -4.09
C GLU A 174 -5.55 26.21 -5.15
N LEU A 175 -4.81 25.71 -6.13
CA LEU A 175 -4.31 26.51 -7.26
C LEU A 175 -5.45 27.10 -8.08
N GLN A 176 -6.51 26.33 -8.36
CA GLN A 176 -7.70 26.83 -9.04
C GLN A 176 -8.40 27.93 -8.24
N LYS A 177 -8.47 27.79 -6.91
CA LYS A 177 -9.02 28.81 -6.02
C LYS A 177 -8.18 30.09 -6.06
N LEU A 178 -6.85 29.98 -5.90
CA LEU A 178 -5.94 31.12 -5.99
C LEU A 178 -6.05 31.84 -7.34
N TYR A 179 -6.13 31.08 -8.44
CA TYR A 179 -6.32 31.65 -9.77
C TYR A 179 -7.67 32.39 -9.91
N ALA A 180 -8.74 31.85 -9.33
CA ALA A 180 -10.04 32.52 -9.31
C ALA A 180 -10.00 33.80 -8.46
N ASP A 181 -9.37 33.75 -7.29
CA ASP A 181 -9.21 34.90 -6.39
C ASP A 181 -8.37 36.01 -7.06
N GLU A 182 -7.27 35.66 -7.73
CA GLU A 182 -6.46 36.60 -8.53
C GLU A 182 -7.26 37.22 -9.69
N ARG A 183 -8.08 36.40 -10.37
CA ARG A 183 -8.95 36.89 -11.45
C ARG A 183 -10.00 37.87 -10.93
N HIS A 184 -10.66 37.54 -9.81
CA HIS A 184 -11.62 38.44 -9.18
C HIS A 184 -10.96 39.73 -8.67
N LEU A 185 -9.76 39.64 -8.12
CA LEU A 185 -9.00 40.82 -7.71
C LEU A 185 -8.66 41.71 -8.91
N LYS A 186 -8.21 41.10 -10.01
CA LYS A 186 -7.95 41.82 -11.27
C LYS A 186 -9.21 42.50 -11.80
N GLU A 187 -10.33 41.77 -11.88
CA GLU A 187 -11.62 42.32 -12.32
C GLU A 187 -12.08 43.48 -11.41
N ASN A 188 -11.88 43.38 -10.10
CA ASN A 188 -12.21 44.44 -9.15
C ASN A 188 -11.32 45.68 -9.35
N ILE A 189 -10.02 45.50 -9.56
CA ILE A 189 -9.10 46.61 -9.86
C ILE A 189 -9.44 47.25 -11.21
N GLU A 190 -9.76 46.46 -12.23
CA GLU A 190 -10.20 46.95 -13.53
C GLU A 190 -11.51 47.73 -13.43
N MET A 191 -12.46 47.27 -12.62
CA MET A 191 -13.70 48.00 -12.33
C MET A 191 -13.42 49.32 -11.60
N GLN A 192 -12.54 49.32 -10.58
CA GLN A 192 -12.13 50.56 -9.91
C GLN A 192 -11.46 51.53 -10.88
N LEU A 193 -10.55 51.04 -11.73
CA LEU A 193 -9.89 51.84 -12.75
C LEU A 193 -10.90 52.43 -13.74
N ASN A 194 -11.90 51.64 -14.15
CA ASN A 194 -12.95 52.08 -15.05
C ASN A 194 -13.85 53.12 -14.37
N ASN A 195 -14.17 52.96 -13.09
CA ASN A 195 -14.91 53.93 -12.28
C ASN A 195 -14.14 55.25 -12.14
N PHE A 196 -12.84 55.20 -11.85
CA PHE A 196 -12.01 56.39 -11.85
C PHE A 196 -11.98 57.04 -13.23
N LYS A 197 -11.87 56.25 -14.30
CA LYS A 197 -11.88 56.77 -15.67
C LYS A 197 -13.20 57.45 -16.03
N THR A 198 -14.35 56.88 -15.66
CA THR A 198 -15.66 57.54 -15.85
C THR A 198 -15.80 58.77 -14.97
N GLN A 199 -15.33 58.75 -13.71
CA GLN A 199 -15.31 59.93 -12.85
C GLN A 199 -14.43 61.05 -13.43
N PHE A 200 -13.26 60.72 -13.99
CA PHE A 200 -12.42 61.71 -14.66
C PHE A 200 -13.09 62.27 -15.90
N ALA A 201 -13.72 61.43 -16.73
CA ALA A 201 -14.46 61.89 -17.91
C ALA A 201 -15.68 62.77 -17.53
N SER A 202 -16.42 62.41 -16.48
CA SER A 202 -17.54 63.23 -15.99
C SER A 202 -17.06 64.55 -15.40
N ASN A 203 -15.96 64.53 -14.65
CA ASN A 203 -15.36 65.74 -14.07
C ASN A 203 -14.75 66.64 -15.15
N GLU A 204 -14.25 66.08 -16.25
CA GLU A 204 -13.84 66.86 -17.44
C GLU A 204 -15.04 67.51 -18.14
N GLY A 205 -16.17 66.80 -18.23
CA GLY A 205 -17.44 67.35 -18.69
C GLY A 205 -18.00 68.43 -17.78
N GLU A 206 -17.94 68.25 -16.45
CA GLU A 206 -18.31 69.26 -15.46
C GLU A 206 -17.38 70.46 -15.49
N ASN A 207 -16.06 70.26 -15.66
CA ASN A 207 -15.10 71.35 -15.84
C ASN A 207 -15.36 72.12 -17.14
N SER A 208 -15.71 71.43 -18.22
CA SER A 208 -16.08 72.06 -19.49
C SER A 208 -17.38 72.84 -19.35
N ARG A 209 -18.39 72.24 -18.71
CA ARG A 209 -19.66 72.91 -18.37
C ARG A 209 -19.45 74.08 -17.42
N LEU A 210 -18.52 74.02 -16.48
CA LEU A 210 -18.21 75.09 -15.55
C LEU A 210 -17.47 76.24 -16.25
N ARG A 211 -16.60 75.93 -17.23
CA ARG A 211 -16.01 76.93 -18.15
C ARG A 211 -17.06 77.55 -19.07
N GLU A 212 -17.95 76.74 -19.63
CA GLU A 212 -19.07 77.21 -20.45
C GLU A 212 -20.05 78.05 -19.64
N LEU A 213 -20.41 77.65 -18.42
CA LEU A 213 -21.23 78.44 -17.50
C LEU A 213 -20.50 79.73 -17.12
N GLN A 214 -19.18 79.73 -16.92
CA GLN A 214 -18.42 80.97 -16.72
C GLN A 214 -18.47 81.88 -17.96
N LEU A 215 -18.39 81.32 -19.16
CA LEU A 215 -18.53 82.06 -20.42
C LEU A 215 -19.96 82.58 -20.60
N GLN A 216 -20.96 81.76 -20.38
CA GLN A 216 -22.37 82.10 -20.42
C GLN A 216 -22.74 83.09 -19.33
N LEU A 217 -22.12 83.10 -18.16
CA LEU A 217 -22.38 84.10 -17.12
C LEU A 217 -21.75 85.45 -17.52
N LYS A 218 -20.58 85.43 -18.19
CA LYS A 218 -20.01 86.63 -18.82
C LYS A 218 -20.88 87.13 -19.96
N GLU A 219 -21.36 86.23 -20.80
CA GLU A 219 -22.17 86.54 -21.96
C GLU A 219 -23.59 86.95 -21.56
N ALA A 220 -24.23 86.28 -20.61
CA ALA A 220 -25.51 86.70 -20.02
C ALA A 220 -25.38 88.01 -19.27
N ARG A 221 -24.23 88.34 -18.66
CA ARG A 221 -23.97 89.72 -18.18
C ARG A 221 -23.89 90.73 -19.32
N ALA A 222 -23.36 90.34 -20.48
CA ALA A 222 -23.32 91.19 -21.68
C ALA A 222 -24.68 91.25 -22.40
N GLN A 223 -25.46 90.17 -22.36
CA GLN A 223 -26.78 90.06 -22.94
C GLN A 223 -27.83 90.67 -22.03
N LEU A 224 -27.71 90.66 -20.70
CA LEU A 224 -28.57 91.48 -19.81
C LEU A 224 -28.40 92.96 -20.14
N LYS A 225 -27.17 93.39 -20.48
CA LYS A 225 -26.94 94.73 -21.05
C LYS A 225 -27.61 94.91 -22.42
N HIS A 226 -27.67 93.86 -23.25
CA HIS A 226 -28.19 93.91 -24.61
C HIS A 226 -29.70 93.62 -24.74
N SER A 227 -30.30 92.93 -23.78
CA SER A 227 -31.72 92.58 -23.69
C SER A 227 -32.46 93.54 -22.77
N GLN A 228 -31.77 94.25 -21.86
CA GLN A 228 -32.19 95.60 -21.51
C GLN A 228 -32.39 96.47 -22.77
N ALA A 229 -31.63 96.23 -23.84
CA ALA A 229 -31.74 96.96 -25.10
C ALA A 229 -32.57 96.25 -26.20
N LYS A 230 -33.10 95.04 -25.94
CA LYS A 230 -33.85 94.23 -26.93
C LYS A 230 -35.12 93.55 -26.42
N ALA A 231 -35.44 93.67 -25.12
CA ALA A 231 -36.80 93.50 -24.61
C ALA A 231 -37.79 94.51 -25.22
N ASP A 232 -37.31 95.40 -26.09
CA ASP A 232 -38.10 96.25 -26.97
C ASP A 232 -38.71 95.52 -28.19
N GLN A 233 -38.38 94.25 -28.50
CA GLN A 233 -38.89 93.62 -29.72
C GLN A 233 -39.19 92.13 -29.58
N THR A 234 -40.49 91.88 -29.69
CA THR A 234 -41.31 90.70 -29.40
C THR A 234 -41.20 89.52 -30.39
N THR A 235 -41.26 88.30 -29.82
CA THR A 235 -42.08 87.07 -30.12
C THR A 235 -42.45 86.56 -31.54
N ALA A 236 -42.33 85.20 -31.64
CA ALA A 236 -43.27 84.17 -32.16
C ALA A 236 -43.60 84.13 -33.68
N ALA A 237 -44.11 83.07 -34.36
CA ALA A 237 -44.27 81.59 -34.29
C ALA A 237 -44.89 81.18 -35.67
N ALA A 238 -44.82 79.95 -36.23
CA ALA A 238 -45.83 78.88 -36.11
C ALA A 238 -45.84 77.94 -37.36
N GLN A 239 -46.39 76.71 -37.22
CA GLN A 239 -47.31 75.94 -38.10
C GLN A 239 -47.04 74.41 -38.17
N ALA A 240 -48.07 73.57 -37.92
CA ALA A 240 -48.04 72.10 -37.97
C ALA A 240 -49.46 71.53 -38.20
N SER A 241 -49.69 70.65 -39.19
CA SER A 241 -50.96 69.88 -39.27
C SER A 241 -50.95 68.56 -40.08
N GLU A 242 -49.92 68.20 -40.88
CA GLU A 242 -49.92 66.92 -41.62
C GLU A 242 -49.62 65.67 -40.77
N ASN A 243 -49.15 65.85 -39.53
CA ASN A 243 -48.67 64.77 -38.68
C ASN A 243 -49.75 63.79 -38.17
N SER A 244 -51.04 64.09 -38.32
CA SER A 244 -52.10 63.41 -37.56
C SER A 244 -52.40 61.96 -37.98
N ALA A 245 -52.30 61.64 -39.29
CA ALA A 245 -52.69 60.31 -39.79
C ALA A 245 -51.57 59.26 -39.61
N LEU A 246 -50.32 59.62 -39.88
CA LEU A 246 -49.15 58.77 -39.61
C LEU A 246 -49.04 58.44 -38.11
N LEU A 247 -49.43 59.38 -37.25
CA LEU A 247 -49.47 59.18 -35.81
C LEU A 247 -50.41 58.04 -35.38
N GLN A 248 -51.46 57.72 -36.12
CA GLN A 248 -52.41 56.66 -35.73
C GLN A 248 -51.90 55.25 -36.02
N GLN A 249 -51.26 54.99 -37.16
CA GLN A 249 -50.71 53.67 -37.47
C GLN A 249 -49.52 53.33 -36.56
N VAL A 250 -48.65 54.30 -36.32
CA VAL A 250 -47.53 54.17 -35.36
C VAL A 250 -48.05 53.85 -33.95
N ARG A 251 -49.20 54.39 -33.54
CA ARG A 251 -49.79 54.08 -32.23
C ARG A 251 -50.19 52.60 -32.09
N GLN A 252 -50.68 51.96 -33.14
CA GLN A 252 -51.14 50.58 -33.08
C GLN A 252 -49.99 49.57 -33.05
N GLU A 253 -48.96 49.76 -33.88
CA GLU A 253 -47.73 48.95 -33.84
C GLU A 253 -47.01 49.12 -32.49
N MET A 254 -46.97 50.35 -31.96
CA MET A 254 -46.45 50.64 -30.62
C MET A 254 -47.21 49.90 -29.51
N GLN A 255 -48.51 49.63 -29.68
CA GLN A 255 -49.29 48.90 -28.69
C GLN A 255 -48.96 47.40 -28.70
N GLN A 256 -48.84 46.79 -29.87
CA GLN A 256 -48.46 45.37 -29.99
C GLN A 256 -47.02 45.14 -29.50
N LEU A 257 -46.09 46.05 -29.82
CA LEU A 257 -44.72 45.98 -29.30
C LEU A 257 -44.70 46.07 -27.77
N LYS A 258 -45.52 46.97 -27.18
CA LYS A 258 -45.65 47.11 -25.71
C LYS A 258 -46.14 45.83 -25.05
N GLU A 259 -47.11 45.13 -25.64
CA GLU A 259 -47.62 43.86 -25.09
C GLU A 259 -46.57 42.75 -25.15
N GLN A 260 -45.85 42.62 -26.26
CA GLN A 260 -44.75 41.66 -26.40
C GLN A 260 -43.61 41.96 -25.42
N HIS A 261 -43.21 43.23 -25.30
CA HIS A 261 -42.21 43.66 -24.32
C HIS A 261 -42.68 43.41 -22.88
N ALA A 262 -43.96 43.64 -22.56
CA ALA A 262 -44.48 43.38 -21.22
C ALA A 262 -44.40 41.90 -20.84
N VAL A 263 -44.65 40.97 -21.78
CA VAL A 263 -44.49 39.52 -21.55
C VAL A 263 -43.02 39.14 -21.40
N ALA A 264 -42.15 39.65 -22.27
CA ALA A 264 -40.71 39.41 -22.19
C ALA A 264 -40.11 39.91 -20.86
N ILE A 265 -40.51 41.11 -20.42
CA ILE A 265 -40.10 41.69 -19.12
C ILE A 265 -40.56 40.78 -17.96
N LYS A 266 -41.80 40.28 -17.99
CA LYS A 266 -42.29 39.36 -16.94
C LYS A 266 -41.53 38.03 -16.90
N GLN A 267 -41.16 37.49 -18.06
CA GLN A 267 -40.36 36.26 -18.13
C GLN A 267 -38.93 36.48 -17.63
N GLU A 268 -38.31 37.60 -18.01
CA GLU A 268 -36.97 37.95 -17.55
C GLU A 268 -36.96 38.27 -16.04
N GLN A 269 -37.98 38.97 -15.52
CA GLN A 269 -38.15 39.18 -14.08
C GLN A 269 -38.22 37.85 -13.30
N ARG A 270 -38.96 36.85 -13.81
CA ARG A 270 -39.00 35.52 -13.17
C ARG A 270 -37.65 34.81 -13.23
N ARG A 271 -36.91 34.96 -14.33
CA ARG A 271 -35.57 34.39 -14.47
C ARG A 271 -34.59 35.04 -13.50
N VAL A 272 -34.63 36.37 -13.38
CA VAL A 272 -33.83 37.15 -12.42
C VAL A 272 -34.14 36.75 -10.99
N LEU A 273 -35.42 36.64 -10.59
CA LEU A 273 -35.79 36.24 -9.23
C LEU A 273 -35.27 34.83 -8.87
N ARG A 274 -35.35 33.86 -9.80
CA ARG A 274 -34.77 32.52 -9.55
C ARG A 274 -33.25 32.55 -9.44
N ALA A 275 -32.58 33.35 -10.28
CA ALA A 275 -31.14 33.52 -10.20
C ALA A 275 -30.73 34.23 -8.89
N GLU A 276 -31.51 35.21 -8.45
CA GLU A 276 -31.31 35.93 -7.19
C GLU A 276 -31.52 35.01 -5.98
N GLU A 277 -32.55 34.16 -5.97
CA GLU A 277 -32.75 33.15 -4.92
C GLU A 277 -31.61 32.14 -4.85
N GLN A 278 -31.12 31.66 -6.00
CA GLN A 278 -29.97 30.76 -6.05
C GLN A 278 -28.69 31.44 -5.55
N SER A 279 -28.46 32.70 -5.96
CA SER A 279 -27.33 33.51 -5.49
C SER A 279 -27.41 33.74 -3.98
N ARG A 280 -28.58 34.13 -3.44
CA ARG A 280 -28.79 34.29 -1.99
C ARG A 280 -28.51 33.01 -1.20
N ARG A 281 -28.94 31.84 -1.71
CA ARG A 281 -28.63 30.55 -1.06
C ARG A 281 -27.14 30.24 -1.06
N GLN A 282 -26.44 30.52 -2.16
CA GLN A 282 -24.99 30.34 -2.23
C GLN A 282 -24.27 31.29 -1.27
N THR A 283 -24.67 32.56 -1.23
CA THR A 283 -24.11 33.55 -0.28
C THR A 283 -24.34 33.12 1.16
N ALA A 284 -25.53 32.64 1.52
CA ALA A 284 -25.80 32.14 2.88
C ALA A 284 -24.91 30.94 3.25
N LEU A 285 -24.71 29.98 2.35
CA LEU A 285 -23.80 28.85 2.58
C LEU A 285 -22.33 29.30 2.71
N HIS A 286 -21.93 30.31 1.94
CA HIS A 286 -20.59 30.90 2.06
C HIS A 286 -20.44 31.66 3.37
N GLU A 287 -21.44 32.43 3.78
CA GLU A 287 -21.47 33.15 5.05
C GLU A 287 -21.39 32.19 6.24
N ASP A 288 -22.17 31.10 6.24
CA ASP A 288 -22.09 30.06 7.28
C ASP A 288 -20.70 29.42 7.34
N ARG A 289 -20.08 29.16 6.18
CA ARG A 289 -18.72 28.63 6.12
C ARG A 289 -17.71 29.63 6.66
N VAL A 290 -17.84 30.91 6.31
CA VAL A 290 -16.97 31.98 6.81
C VAL A 290 -17.15 32.14 8.31
N ALA A 291 -18.37 32.18 8.83
CA ALA A 291 -18.65 32.26 10.26
C ALA A 291 -18.03 31.08 11.04
N ASN A 292 -18.08 29.86 10.49
CA ASN A 292 -17.42 28.69 11.09
C ASN A 292 -15.89 28.81 11.07
N LEU A 293 -15.30 29.37 10.00
CA LEU A 293 -13.87 29.61 9.92
C LEU A 293 -13.43 30.74 10.87
N GLU A 294 -14.22 31.80 10.98
CA GLU A 294 -14.01 32.90 11.91
C GLU A 294 -14.11 32.44 13.36
N ALA A 295 -15.07 31.56 13.69
CA ALA A 295 -15.18 30.95 15.02
C ALA A 295 -13.93 30.13 15.36
N ARG A 296 -13.46 29.28 14.43
CA ARG A 296 -12.21 28.52 14.60
C ARG A 296 -10.98 29.42 14.70
N LEU A 297 -10.92 30.51 13.91
CA LEU A 297 -9.86 31.51 14.00
C LEU A 297 -9.90 32.27 15.33
N ALA A 298 -11.07 32.55 15.88
CA ALA A 298 -11.24 33.17 17.19
C ALA A 298 -10.80 32.22 18.31
N GLU A 299 -11.11 30.93 18.22
CA GLU A 299 -10.61 29.89 19.14
C GLU A 299 -9.08 29.79 19.08
N LEU A 300 -8.50 29.73 17.87
CA LEU A 300 -7.04 29.73 17.69
C LEU A 300 -6.41 31.03 18.20
N SER A 301 -7.01 32.19 17.94
CA SER A 301 -6.52 33.48 18.43
C SER A 301 -6.60 33.59 19.95
N SER A 302 -7.65 33.03 20.56
CA SER A 302 -7.81 32.96 22.01
C SER A 302 -6.77 32.06 22.65
N THR A 303 -6.50 30.89 22.06
CA THR A 303 -5.46 29.97 22.54
C THR A 303 -4.06 30.55 22.37
N VAL A 304 -3.73 31.16 21.22
CA VAL A 304 -2.46 31.88 21.04
C VAL A 304 -2.35 33.04 22.03
N GLY A 305 -3.43 33.80 22.23
CA GLY A 305 -3.47 34.88 23.21
C GLY A 305 -3.27 34.41 24.65
N SER A 306 -3.76 33.22 25.02
CA SER A 306 -3.51 32.66 26.35
C SER A 306 -2.06 32.22 26.52
N TYR A 307 -1.45 31.63 25.48
CA TYR A 307 -0.02 31.31 25.47
C TYR A 307 0.87 32.56 25.53
N ASP A 308 0.53 33.63 24.82
CA ASP A 308 1.29 34.88 24.87
C ASP A 308 1.17 35.58 26.23
N ARG A 309 -0.01 35.57 26.86
CA ARG A 309 -0.18 36.07 28.23
C ARG A 309 0.64 35.26 29.24
N LEU A 310 0.63 33.94 29.10
CA LEU A 310 1.44 33.06 29.96
C LEU A 310 2.93 33.34 29.76
N ARG A 311 3.37 33.53 28.52
CA ARG A 311 4.75 33.91 28.19
C ARG A 311 5.13 35.28 28.76
N GLN A 312 4.24 36.27 28.72
CA GLN A 312 4.48 37.57 29.36
C GLN A 312 4.57 37.44 30.87
N GLN A 313 3.67 36.67 31.50
CA GLN A 313 3.73 36.40 32.93
C GLN A 313 5.05 35.71 33.32
N ASP A 314 5.52 34.75 32.52
CA ASP A 314 6.81 34.10 32.73
C ASP A 314 7.98 35.08 32.55
N GLN A 315 7.92 35.98 31.57
CA GLN A 315 8.92 37.04 31.39
C GLN A 315 8.94 38.02 32.56
N ASP A 316 7.78 38.46 33.05
CA ASP A 316 7.64 39.34 34.21
C ASP A 316 8.18 38.67 35.47
N ASN A 317 7.87 37.38 35.67
CA ASN A 317 8.43 36.59 36.77
C ASN A 317 9.96 36.49 36.66
N ILE A 318 10.50 36.24 35.46
CA ILE A 318 11.95 36.22 35.22
C ILE A 318 12.56 37.61 35.51
N HIS A 319 11.90 38.69 35.11
CA HIS A 319 12.36 40.06 35.38
C HIS A 319 12.33 40.39 36.87
N ALA A 320 11.27 40.02 37.60
CA ALA A 320 11.18 40.18 39.04
C ALA A 320 12.27 39.40 39.77
N LEU A 321 12.52 38.14 39.37
CA LEU A 321 13.61 37.33 39.93
C LEU A 321 14.99 37.91 39.60
N LYS A 322 15.20 38.45 38.39
CA LYS A 322 16.43 39.18 38.03
C LYS A 322 16.60 40.44 38.85
N GLN A 323 15.52 41.18 39.11
CA GLN A 323 15.55 42.39 39.92
C GLN A 323 15.86 42.05 41.38
N GLN A 324 15.24 41.01 41.95
CA GLN A 324 15.58 40.51 43.28
C GLN A 324 17.04 40.04 43.36
N LEU A 325 17.54 39.35 42.33
CA LEU A 325 18.96 39.00 42.23
C LEU A 325 19.84 40.25 42.19
N HIS A 326 19.45 41.28 41.43
CA HIS A 326 20.19 42.53 41.34
C HIS A 326 20.15 43.34 42.64
N GLU A 327 19.00 43.39 43.33
CA GLU A 327 18.84 44.01 44.65
C GLU A 327 19.66 43.27 45.72
N LEU A 328 19.69 41.94 45.67
CA LEU A 328 20.57 41.13 46.53
C LEU A 328 22.04 41.36 46.18
N GLU A 329 22.39 41.49 44.90
CA GLU A 329 23.77 41.77 44.46
C GLU A 329 24.20 43.20 44.81
N GLN A 330 23.30 44.18 44.73
CA GLN A 330 23.50 45.55 45.19
C GLN A 330 23.57 45.63 46.70
N ALA A 331 22.75 44.90 47.46
CA ALA A 331 22.87 44.79 48.91
C ALA A 331 24.21 44.15 49.31
N HIS A 332 24.72 43.22 48.50
CA HIS A 332 26.06 42.65 48.68
C HIS A 332 27.20 43.61 48.31
N LYS A 333 26.97 44.55 47.38
CA LYS A 333 27.93 45.60 46.97
C LYS A 333 27.88 46.85 47.85
N GLY A 334 26.72 47.18 48.43
CA GLY A 334 26.48 48.33 49.32
C GLY A 334 26.96 48.12 50.76
N ASN A 335 27.23 46.87 51.16
CA ASN A 335 27.85 46.52 52.44
C ASN A 335 29.38 46.32 52.36
N ALA A 336 30.02 46.76 51.27
CA ALA A 336 31.47 46.96 51.26
C ALA A 336 31.78 48.34 51.86
N PRO A 337 32.67 48.45 52.88
CA PRO A 337 32.92 49.71 53.56
C PRO A 337 33.64 50.68 52.61
N ALA A 338 32.96 51.74 52.20
CA ALA A 338 33.57 52.85 51.48
C ALA A 338 34.25 53.83 52.47
N PRO A 339 35.50 54.25 52.22
CA PRO A 339 36.27 55.13 53.09
C PRO A 339 35.77 56.58 52.98
N GLY A 340 35.78 57.27 54.12
CA GLY A 340 35.10 58.54 54.34
C GLY A 340 35.64 59.75 53.59
N LEU A 341 34.75 60.73 53.46
CA LEU A 341 35.05 62.13 53.15
C LEU A 341 34.30 62.98 54.18
N LEU A 342 34.99 63.39 55.24
CA LEU A 342 34.54 64.46 56.11
C LEU A 342 35.22 65.75 55.67
N SER A 343 34.37 66.71 55.30
CA SER A 343 34.75 68.10 55.07
C SER A 343 35.30 68.69 56.37
N ASP A 344 36.49 69.24 56.26
CA ASP A 344 37.28 69.89 57.29
C ASP A 344 36.56 71.17 57.78
N ALA A 345 35.88 71.10 58.91
CA ALA A 345 35.47 72.25 59.68
C ALA A 345 36.36 72.31 60.92
N ASP A 346 37.23 73.31 60.98
CA ASP A 346 38.27 73.46 62.01
C ASP A 346 37.63 73.48 63.41
N MET A 347 37.96 72.47 64.21
CA MET A 347 37.37 72.22 65.53
C MET A 347 37.55 73.41 66.47
N GLY A 348 38.61 74.21 66.29
CA GLY A 348 38.81 75.45 67.02
C GLY A 348 37.69 76.47 66.80
N SER A 349 37.24 76.63 65.55
CA SER A 349 36.15 77.57 65.21
C SER A 349 34.82 77.16 65.83
N LEU A 350 34.56 75.86 65.89
CA LEU A 350 33.37 75.27 66.50
C LEU A 350 33.41 75.39 68.03
N VAL A 351 34.58 75.18 68.64
CA VAL A 351 34.79 75.36 70.08
C VAL A 351 34.64 76.83 70.48
N ASP A 352 35.21 77.76 69.73
CA ASP A 352 35.07 79.20 70.00
C ASP A 352 33.62 79.67 69.88
N GLU A 353 32.89 79.16 68.88
CA GLU A 353 31.46 79.46 68.71
C GLU A 353 30.62 78.84 69.84
N ILE A 354 30.93 77.63 70.29
CA ILE A 354 30.28 77.00 71.45
C ILE A 354 30.59 77.77 72.74
N VAL A 355 31.83 78.25 72.94
CA VAL A 355 32.21 79.07 74.10
C VAL A 355 31.51 80.43 74.06
N ARG A 356 31.38 81.02 72.87
CA ARG A 356 30.63 82.27 72.66
C ARG A 356 29.15 82.09 73.01
N LEU A 357 28.52 81.02 72.49
CA LEU A 357 27.13 80.67 72.78
C LEU A 357 26.93 80.35 74.27
N LYS A 358 27.87 79.63 74.91
CA LYS A 358 27.84 79.35 76.36
C LYS A 358 27.90 80.63 77.19
N LYS A 359 28.77 81.59 76.84
CA LYS A 359 28.84 82.90 77.52
C LYS A 359 27.55 83.71 77.34
N LEU A 360 26.97 83.68 76.14
CA LEU A 360 25.69 84.33 75.83
C LEU A 360 24.54 83.70 76.65
N LEU A 361 24.52 82.38 76.76
CA LEU A 361 23.53 81.62 77.53
C LEU A 361 23.63 81.93 79.03
N ILE A 362 24.84 82.00 79.58
CA ILE A 362 25.08 82.38 80.99
C ILE A 362 24.61 83.82 81.25
N ASN A 363 24.93 84.75 80.36
CA ASN A 363 24.51 86.15 80.48
C ASN A 363 22.98 86.32 80.35
N ALA A 364 22.33 85.55 79.48
CA ALA A 364 20.87 85.56 79.33
C ALA A 364 20.18 84.95 80.57
N ASN A 365 20.74 83.86 81.10
CA ASN A 365 20.26 83.19 82.30
C ASN A 365 20.47 84.00 83.59
N ALA A 366 21.44 84.92 83.61
CA ALA A 366 21.64 85.87 84.72
C ALA A 366 20.67 87.08 84.66
N ARG A 367 20.06 87.35 83.50
CA ARG A 367 19.08 88.44 83.32
C ARG A 367 17.63 87.94 83.34
N SER A 368 17.40 86.62 83.33
CA SER A 368 16.06 86.06 83.42
C SER A 368 15.54 86.13 84.85
N SER A 369 14.24 86.39 85.02
CA SER A 369 13.58 86.44 86.33
C SER A 369 13.57 85.08 87.05
N ASN A 370 13.91 83.99 86.35
CA ASN A 370 14.16 82.66 86.88
C ASN A 370 15.48 82.12 86.31
N PRO A 371 16.58 82.07 87.09
CA PRO A 371 17.83 81.47 86.64
C PRO A 371 17.74 79.93 86.69
N ILE A 372 18.05 79.26 85.57
CA ILE A 372 18.13 77.79 85.45
C ILE A 372 19.54 77.33 85.83
N ASP A 373 19.69 76.22 86.53
CA ASP A 373 21.00 75.64 86.85
C ASP A 373 21.63 74.97 85.62
N LEU A 374 22.51 75.71 84.94
CA LEU A 374 23.17 75.29 83.71
C LEU A 374 24.19 74.15 83.91
N SER A 375 24.50 73.77 85.15
CA SER A 375 25.47 72.72 85.45
C SER A 375 24.92 71.30 85.27
N GLN A 376 23.62 71.05 85.45
CA GLN A 376 23.01 69.73 85.18
C GLN A 376 22.82 69.44 83.68
N VAL A 377 22.52 70.48 82.89
CA VAL A 377 22.28 70.33 81.44
C VAL A 377 23.59 70.12 80.68
N LEU A 378 24.65 70.83 81.06
CA LEU A 378 25.99 70.63 80.48
C LEU A 378 26.78 69.50 81.16
N GLY A 379 26.48 69.18 82.43
CA GLY A 379 27.13 68.14 83.23
C GLY A 379 26.72 66.71 82.90
N SER A 380 25.68 66.51 82.08
CA SER A 380 25.33 65.19 81.53
C SER A 380 26.40 64.61 80.58
N ILE A 381 27.46 65.36 80.29
CA ILE A 381 28.64 64.91 79.53
C ILE A 381 29.81 64.52 80.47
N GLY A 382 29.75 64.86 81.76
CA GLY A 382 30.90 64.78 82.67
C GLY A 382 30.68 63.90 83.91
N SER A 383 31.07 62.64 83.81
CA SER A 383 31.84 61.94 84.87
C SER A 383 31.15 61.26 86.09
N SER A 384 29.86 60.89 86.09
CA SER A 384 29.37 59.97 87.17
C SER A 384 28.30 58.94 86.81
N HIS A 385 27.74 58.97 85.59
CA HIS A 385 26.95 57.87 85.04
C HIS A 385 27.74 56.92 84.12
N ALA A 386 29.05 57.18 83.93
CA ALA A 386 29.88 56.47 82.97
C ALA A 386 30.08 54.98 83.30
N ALA A 387 30.20 54.53 84.55
CA ALA A 387 30.53 53.12 84.83
C ALA A 387 29.39 52.12 84.51
N LYS A 388 28.14 52.43 84.90
CA LYS A 388 26.97 51.60 84.53
C LYS A 388 26.57 51.78 83.07
N ALA A 389 26.78 52.97 82.50
CA ALA A 389 26.58 53.19 81.07
C ALA A 389 27.61 52.42 80.25
N VAL A 390 28.88 52.38 80.65
CA VAL A 390 29.95 51.62 79.97
C VAL A 390 29.72 50.12 80.04
N ASP A 391 29.34 49.53 81.19
CA ASP A 391 29.02 48.10 81.23
C ASP A 391 27.78 47.74 80.40
N SER A 392 26.74 48.59 80.42
CA SER A 392 25.58 48.41 79.54
C SER A 392 25.91 48.60 78.06
N HIS A 393 26.89 49.47 77.74
CA HIS A 393 27.35 49.73 76.40
C HIS A 393 28.23 48.59 75.89
N VAL A 394 29.11 48.02 76.71
CA VAL A 394 29.95 46.85 76.36
C VAL A 394 29.09 45.61 76.14
N GLN A 395 28.06 45.39 76.97
CA GLN A 395 27.11 44.28 76.75
C GLN A 395 26.26 44.48 75.49
N CYS A 396 25.81 45.71 75.24
CA CYS A 396 25.10 46.06 74.01
C CYS A 396 26.01 45.85 72.78
N GLU A 397 27.27 46.26 72.86
CA GLU A 397 28.27 46.12 71.79
C GLU A 397 28.61 44.64 71.52
N GLN A 398 28.72 43.81 72.56
CA GLN A 398 28.89 42.35 72.41
C GLN A 398 27.63 41.69 71.81
N GLN A 399 26.43 42.12 72.20
CA GLN A 399 25.18 41.61 71.60
C GLN A 399 25.05 42.03 70.13
N LEU A 400 25.45 43.26 69.80
CA LEU A 400 25.45 43.77 68.43
C LEU A 400 26.47 43.00 67.58
N GLN A 401 27.68 42.73 68.10
CA GLN A 401 28.66 41.87 67.44
C GLN A 401 28.15 40.44 67.23
N ASN A 402 27.52 39.83 68.25
CA ASN A 402 26.95 38.49 68.12
C ASN A 402 25.81 38.44 67.09
N LEU A 403 24.91 39.43 67.08
CA LEU A 403 23.85 39.55 66.07
C LEU A 403 24.42 39.78 64.68
N GLN A 404 25.45 40.61 64.56
CA GLN A 404 26.12 40.89 63.29
C GLN A 404 26.82 39.63 62.76
N GLN A 405 27.44 38.84 63.64
CA GLN A 405 28.07 37.56 63.29
C GLN A 405 27.03 36.50 62.90
N GLN A 406 25.91 36.41 63.61
CA GLN A 406 24.80 35.51 63.29
C GLN A 406 24.12 35.88 61.96
N LEU A 407 23.97 37.17 61.66
CA LEU A 407 23.51 37.64 60.34
C LEU A 407 24.51 37.32 59.22
N LEU A 408 25.81 37.39 59.52
CA LEU A 408 26.85 37.05 58.56
C LEU A 408 26.84 35.55 58.25
N ASP A 409 26.69 34.71 59.28
CA ASP A 409 26.68 33.25 59.14
C ASP A 409 25.38 32.76 58.46
N THR A 410 24.24 33.36 58.76
CA THR A 410 22.97 33.09 58.05
C THR A 410 23.04 33.52 56.58
N ASN A 411 23.63 34.68 56.27
CA ASN A 411 23.88 35.10 54.88
C ASN A 411 24.83 34.15 54.14
N LYS A 412 25.92 33.70 54.79
CA LYS A 412 26.84 32.71 54.20
C LYS A 412 26.12 31.39 53.92
N HIS A 413 25.28 30.93 54.85
CA HIS A 413 24.52 29.70 54.68
C HIS A 413 23.48 29.82 53.55
N GLN A 414 22.78 30.95 53.45
CA GLN A 414 21.86 31.23 52.34
C GLN A 414 22.59 31.31 50.98
N ARG A 415 23.77 31.95 50.93
CA ARG A 415 24.61 31.97 49.72
C ARG A 415 25.04 30.57 49.30
N ALA A 416 25.51 29.75 50.23
CA ALA A 416 25.92 28.38 49.93
C ALA A 416 24.75 27.53 49.39
N GLN A 417 23.53 27.72 49.93
CA GLN A 417 22.33 27.05 49.43
C GLN A 417 21.93 27.52 48.02
N LEU A 418 22.06 28.82 47.73
CA LEU A 418 21.80 29.35 46.39
C LEU A 418 22.85 28.86 45.38
N GLU A 419 24.14 28.83 45.75
CA GLU A 419 25.21 28.28 44.93
C GLU A 419 24.97 26.80 44.61
N GLN A 420 24.55 25.99 45.60
CA GLN A 420 24.20 24.59 45.37
C GLN A 420 23.01 24.43 44.42
N LYS A 421 21.98 25.27 44.55
CA LYS A 421 20.82 25.27 43.63
C LYS A 421 21.23 25.67 42.21
N ILE A 422 22.09 26.68 42.06
CA ILE A 422 22.62 27.10 40.76
C ILE A 422 23.44 25.98 40.11
N GLN A 423 24.31 25.30 40.87
CA GLN A 423 25.07 24.16 40.37
C GLN A 423 24.15 23.00 39.92
N LEU A 424 23.12 22.66 40.71
CA LEU A 424 22.13 21.65 40.33
C LEU A 424 21.40 22.05 39.04
N GLN A 425 20.96 23.30 38.92
CA GLN A 425 20.32 23.79 37.70
C GLN A 425 21.28 23.77 36.50
N GLN A 426 22.55 24.12 36.67
CA GLN A 426 23.56 24.02 35.62
C GLN A 426 23.76 22.58 35.15
N THR A 427 23.85 21.61 36.07
CA THR A 427 23.94 20.19 35.68
C THR A 427 22.68 19.70 34.96
N HIS A 428 21.50 20.19 35.35
CA HIS A 428 20.26 19.85 34.67
C HIS A 428 20.19 20.44 33.26
N ILE A 429 20.58 21.71 33.09
CA ILE A 429 20.69 22.37 31.79
C ILE A 429 21.68 21.61 30.90
N GLN A 430 22.85 21.22 31.43
CA GLN A 430 23.84 20.43 30.69
C GLN A 430 23.26 19.09 30.24
N THR A 431 22.58 18.36 31.13
CA THR A 431 21.96 17.07 30.80
C THR A 431 20.88 17.22 29.72
N LEU A 432 20.09 18.30 29.78
CA LEU A 432 19.10 18.61 28.74
C LEU A 432 19.76 18.96 27.41
N GLN A 433 20.86 19.72 27.42
CA GLN A 433 21.63 20.03 26.21
C GLN A 433 22.20 18.75 25.58
N ASP A 434 22.77 17.85 26.38
CA ASP A 434 23.30 16.57 25.90
C ASP A 434 22.16 15.69 25.32
N LYS A 435 20.99 15.68 25.97
CA LYS A 435 19.81 14.96 25.48
C LYS A 435 19.31 15.53 24.15
N VAL A 436 19.30 16.85 23.98
CA VAL A 436 18.97 17.51 22.71
C VAL A 436 19.98 17.14 21.62
N GLN A 437 21.28 17.11 21.93
CA GLN A 437 22.30 16.67 20.97
C GLN A 437 22.11 15.21 20.54
N VAL A 438 21.80 14.31 21.46
CA VAL A 438 21.53 12.90 21.13
C VAL A 438 20.26 12.76 20.29
N LEU A 439 19.19 13.48 20.66
CA LEU A 439 17.94 13.46 19.87
C LEU A 439 18.16 14.00 18.45
N ASN A 440 18.95 15.07 18.28
CA ASN A 440 19.28 15.59 16.96
C ASN A 440 20.08 14.57 16.14
N ARG A 441 21.08 13.90 16.73
CA ARG A 441 21.81 12.81 16.05
C ARG A 441 20.89 11.67 15.63
N ASN A 442 19.97 11.26 16.50
CA ASN A 442 19.01 10.21 16.18
C ASN A 442 18.05 10.62 15.05
N ILE A 443 17.67 11.90 14.99
CA ILE A 443 16.87 12.45 13.88
C ILE A 443 17.70 12.42 12.59
N ASP A 444 18.95 12.88 12.61
CA ASP A 444 19.85 12.86 11.44
C ASP A 444 20.07 11.43 10.91
N ASP A 445 20.28 10.46 11.81
CA ASP A 445 20.43 9.05 11.46
C ASP A 445 19.15 8.47 10.85
N ALA A 446 17.98 8.78 11.43
CA ALA A 446 16.68 8.35 10.88
C ALA A 446 16.40 8.99 9.51
N GLU A 447 16.74 10.27 9.32
CA GLU A 447 16.64 10.93 8.01
C GLU A 447 17.54 10.27 6.96
N LEU A 448 18.75 9.86 7.35
CA LEU A 448 19.70 9.20 6.47
C LEU A 448 19.22 7.78 6.10
N GLU A 449 18.67 7.03 7.05
CA GLU A 449 18.04 5.74 6.78
C GLU A 449 16.84 5.86 5.84
N LEU A 450 15.95 6.83 6.06
CA LEU A 450 14.81 7.10 5.17
C LEU A 450 15.28 7.48 3.76
N LYS A 451 16.32 8.31 3.63
CA LYS A 451 16.93 8.64 2.33
C LYS A 451 17.46 7.39 1.63
N GLN A 452 18.20 6.53 2.34
CA GLN A 452 18.71 5.28 1.77
C GLN A 452 17.59 4.31 1.36
N GLN A 453 16.52 4.21 2.15
CA GLN A 453 15.35 3.40 1.78
C GLN A 453 14.65 3.97 0.54
N GLY A 454 14.49 5.29 0.47
CA GLY A 454 13.96 5.98 -0.72
C GLY A 454 14.80 5.70 -1.98
N ASP A 455 16.13 5.74 -1.87
CA ASP A 455 17.03 5.44 -2.98
C ASP A 455 16.96 3.96 -3.40
N LYS A 456 16.87 3.03 -2.44
CA LYS A 456 16.66 1.59 -2.72
C LYS A 456 15.35 1.36 -3.49
N MET A 457 14.26 1.99 -3.07
CA MET A 457 12.96 1.89 -3.75
C MET A 457 13.02 2.53 -5.15
N ARG A 458 13.70 3.67 -5.30
CA ARG A 458 13.90 4.32 -6.62
C ARG A 458 14.69 3.43 -7.58
N MET A 459 15.74 2.76 -7.09
CA MET A 459 16.51 1.80 -7.89
C MET A 459 15.71 0.55 -8.24
N ALA A 460 14.90 0.03 -7.31
CA ALA A 460 14.00 -1.10 -7.57
C ALA A 460 12.97 -0.75 -8.68
N LEU A 461 12.35 0.42 -8.60
CA LEU A 461 11.44 0.92 -9.63
C LEU A 461 12.13 1.08 -10.99
N LYS A 462 13.38 1.57 -11.01
CA LYS A 462 14.17 1.69 -12.25
C LYS A 462 14.46 0.31 -12.86
N ASN A 463 14.80 -0.67 -12.03
CA ASN A 463 15.07 -2.04 -12.48
C ASN A 463 13.80 -2.73 -13.01
N GLU A 464 12.68 -2.59 -12.31
CA GLU A 464 11.39 -3.12 -12.80
C GLU A 464 10.98 -2.46 -14.12
N ARG A 465 11.11 -1.13 -14.24
CA ARG A 465 10.88 -0.44 -15.51
C ARG A 465 11.77 -0.98 -16.64
N ALA A 466 13.03 -1.24 -16.37
CA ALA A 466 13.95 -1.81 -17.36
C ALA A 466 13.53 -3.23 -17.78
N LYS A 467 13.16 -4.10 -16.83
CA LYS A 467 12.63 -5.44 -17.13
C LYS A 467 11.37 -5.40 -17.98
N TRP A 468 10.43 -4.50 -17.67
CA TRP A 468 9.21 -4.35 -18.48
C TRP A 468 9.49 -3.81 -19.87
N GLN A 469 10.47 -2.91 -20.01
CA GLN A 469 10.93 -2.44 -21.32
C GLN A 469 11.57 -3.58 -22.13
N GLU A 470 12.39 -4.42 -21.50
CA GLU A 470 13.00 -5.59 -22.13
C GLU A 470 11.95 -6.63 -22.55
N ALA A 471 11.03 -7.00 -21.65
CA ALA A 471 9.94 -7.92 -21.96
C ALA A 471 9.02 -7.40 -23.08
N LYS A 472 8.77 -6.09 -23.12
CA LYS A 472 8.04 -5.45 -24.23
C LYS A 472 8.82 -5.59 -25.53
N ALA A 473 10.12 -5.30 -25.52
CA ALA A 473 10.98 -5.42 -26.70
C ALA A 473 11.08 -6.88 -27.20
N GLU A 474 11.14 -7.85 -26.29
CA GLU A 474 11.10 -9.28 -26.61
C GLU A 474 9.78 -9.68 -27.29
N LEU A 475 8.63 -9.24 -26.75
CA LEU A 475 7.33 -9.51 -27.35
C LEU A 475 7.16 -8.84 -28.73
N GLU A 476 7.62 -7.60 -28.88
CA GLU A 476 7.67 -6.91 -30.17
C GLU A 476 8.56 -7.66 -31.18
N ASN A 477 9.69 -8.21 -30.73
CA ASN A 477 10.56 -9.01 -31.59
C ASN A 477 9.93 -10.35 -31.96
N GLU A 478 9.29 -11.06 -31.02
CA GLU A 478 8.58 -12.31 -31.30
C GLU A 478 7.45 -12.12 -32.31
N THR A 479 6.66 -11.06 -32.14
CA THR A 479 5.56 -10.75 -33.07
C THR A 479 6.10 -10.39 -34.45
N ARG A 480 7.21 -9.65 -34.52
CA ARG A 480 7.91 -9.36 -35.78
C ARG A 480 8.46 -10.63 -36.44
N CYS A 481 9.04 -11.56 -35.68
CA CYS A 481 9.50 -12.86 -36.20
C CYS A 481 8.33 -13.67 -36.77
N LYS A 482 7.23 -13.80 -36.04
CA LYS A 482 6.01 -14.50 -36.51
C LYS A 482 5.44 -13.86 -37.79
N LEU A 483 5.44 -12.53 -37.87
CA LEU A 483 5.01 -11.81 -39.06
C LEU A 483 5.91 -12.13 -40.27
N ASN A 484 7.23 -12.10 -40.09
CA ASN A 484 8.18 -12.48 -41.15
C ASN A 484 7.99 -13.94 -41.60
N GLU A 485 7.72 -14.86 -40.68
CA GLU A 485 7.44 -16.27 -41.02
C GLU A 485 6.16 -16.41 -41.86
N LEU A 486 5.09 -15.72 -41.47
CA LEU A 486 3.83 -15.71 -42.23
C LEU A 486 4.00 -15.10 -43.62
N GLU A 487 4.76 -14.00 -43.74
CA GLU A 487 5.10 -13.40 -45.03
C GLU A 487 5.88 -14.38 -45.93
N GLN A 488 6.85 -15.11 -45.37
CA GLN A 488 7.59 -16.12 -46.13
C GLN A 488 6.70 -17.29 -46.58
N LEU A 489 5.79 -17.76 -45.74
CA LEU A 489 4.85 -18.82 -46.10
C LEU A 489 3.91 -18.35 -47.22
N LEU A 490 3.40 -17.13 -47.13
CA LEU A 490 2.57 -16.52 -48.16
C LEU A 490 3.34 -16.35 -49.48
N GLN A 491 4.61 -15.93 -49.41
CA GLN A 491 5.48 -15.81 -50.60
C GLN A 491 5.74 -17.18 -51.23
N LYS A 492 6.01 -18.22 -50.43
CA LYS A 492 6.14 -19.60 -50.92
C LYS A 492 4.84 -20.11 -51.54
N GLN A 493 3.68 -19.80 -50.98
CA GLN A 493 2.39 -20.17 -51.56
C GLN A 493 2.16 -19.46 -52.89
N ARG A 494 2.47 -18.15 -52.98
CA ARG A 494 2.42 -17.38 -54.23
C ARG A 494 3.34 -17.99 -55.29
N GLN A 495 4.57 -18.36 -54.93
CA GLN A 495 5.52 -19.02 -55.84
C GLN A 495 4.99 -20.38 -56.32
N ARG A 496 4.46 -21.23 -55.42
CA ARG A 496 3.85 -22.51 -55.80
C ARG A 496 2.64 -22.33 -56.72
N SER A 497 1.80 -21.35 -56.44
CA SER A 497 0.64 -21.03 -57.29
C SER A 497 1.07 -20.51 -58.66
N LEU A 498 2.12 -19.68 -58.72
CA LEU A 498 2.70 -19.22 -59.98
C LEU A 498 3.26 -20.38 -60.79
N GLN A 499 4.03 -21.27 -60.16
CA GLN A 499 4.56 -22.48 -60.80
C GLN A 499 3.46 -23.39 -61.33
N LEU A 500 2.38 -23.60 -60.57
CA LEU A 500 1.24 -24.41 -61.01
C LEU A 500 0.50 -23.75 -62.18
N LEU A 501 0.38 -22.42 -62.19
CA LEU A 501 -0.15 -21.68 -63.33
C LEU A 501 0.75 -21.82 -64.56
N ASP A 502 2.08 -21.70 -64.41
CA ASP A 502 3.05 -21.89 -65.49
C ASP A 502 2.99 -23.32 -66.05
N GLU A 503 2.87 -24.34 -65.19
CA GLU A 503 2.68 -25.74 -65.59
C GLU A 503 1.37 -25.92 -66.37
N LYS A 504 0.27 -25.31 -65.91
CA LYS A 504 -1.02 -25.35 -66.61
C LYS A 504 -0.99 -24.61 -67.94
N GLU A 505 -0.29 -23.47 -68.02
CA GLU A 505 -0.05 -22.79 -69.29
C GLU A 505 0.79 -23.63 -70.24
N GLN A 506 1.81 -24.33 -69.75
CA GLN A 506 2.60 -25.26 -70.55
C GLN A 506 1.73 -26.43 -71.04
N GLU A 507 0.93 -27.04 -70.16
CA GLU A 507 -0.06 -28.06 -70.54
C GLU A 507 -1.01 -27.52 -71.63
N ILE A 508 -1.58 -26.33 -71.46
CA ILE A 508 -2.44 -25.69 -72.46
C ILE A 508 -1.68 -25.48 -73.77
N LYS A 509 -0.44 -24.97 -73.74
CA LYS A 509 0.40 -24.79 -74.94
C LYS A 509 0.69 -26.13 -75.62
N THR A 510 0.96 -27.20 -74.86
CA THR A 510 1.16 -28.54 -75.42
C THR A 510 -0.13 -29.12 -75.99
N LEU A 511 -1.27 -28.87 -75.35
CA LEU A 511 -2.58 -29.28 -75.86
C LEU A 511 -2.92 -28.49 -77.12
N GLN A 512 -2.70 -27.18 -77.16
CA GLN A 512 -2.88 -26.33 -78.34
C GLN A 512 -1.98 -26.77 -79.49
N THR A 513 -0.68 -26.97 -79.25
CA THR A 513 0.22 -27.49 -80.30
C THR A 513 -0.15 -28.90 -80.74
N SER A 514 -0.57 -29.78 -79.82
CA SER A 514 -1.10 -31.10 -80.20
C SER A 514 -2.40 -30.96 -81.01
N PHE A 515 -3.27 -30.01 -80.65
CA PHE A 515 -4.53 -29.74 -81.33
C PHE A 515 -4.27 -29.11 -82.70
N GLU A 516 -3.28 -28.24 -82.87
CA GLU A 516 -2.83 -27.71 -84.17
C GLU A 516 -2.16 -28.78 -85.04
N VAL A 517 -1.45 -29.74 -84.43
CA VAL A 517 -0.89 -30.90 -85.14
C VAL A 517 -1.98 -31.87 -85.60
N PHE A 518 -3.04 -32.06 -84.80
CA PHE A 518 -4.21 -32.88 -85.15
C PHE A 518 -5.24 -32.15 -86.02
N HIS A 519 -5.32 -30.83 -85.90
CA HIS A 519 -6.11 -29.91 -86.71
C HIS A 519 -5.18 -29.01 -87.50
N LYS A 520 -4.54 -29.58 -88.53
CA LYS A 520 -4.26 -28.77 -89.74
C LYS A 520 -5.60 -28.36 -90.33
N PRO A 521 -5.94 -27.06 -90.39
CA PRO A 521 -7.13 -26.63 -91.10
C PRO A 521 -6.79 -26.58 -92.59
N ASN A 522 -7.51 -27.38 -93.38
CA ASN A 522 -7.86 -26.96 -94.72
C ASN A 522 -9.23 -26.30 -94.61
N ALA A 523 -9.34 -25.07 -95.14
CA ALA A 523 -10.52 -24.22 -95.27
C ALA A 523 -10.87 -23.27 -94.09
N SER A 524 -10.34 -22.05 -94.21
CA SER A 524 -11.05 -20.75 -94.39
C SER A 524 -12.10 -20.21 -93.39
N PRO A 525 -12.23 -18.86 -93.32
CA PRO A 525 -12.60 -18.12 -92.11
C PRO A 525 -14.00 -17.52 -92.17
N LEU A 526 -14.75 -17.51 -91.07
CA LEU A 526 -15.86 -16.57 -90.88
C LEU A 526 -16.20 -16.34 -89.40
N GLU A 527 -16.12 -15.06 -89.06
CA GLU A 527 -16.99 -14.26 -88.18
C GLU A 527 -16.99 -14.47 -86.64
N ALA A 528 -16.31 -13.49 -86.03
CA ALA A 528 -16.68 -12.72 -84.85
C ALA A 528 -18.11 -12.87 -84.31
N THR A 529 -18.25 -12.98 -83.00
CA THR A 529 -19.15 -12.11 -82.21
C THR A 529 -18.86 -12.20 -80.71
N GLU A 530 -19.09 -11.05 -80.08
CA GLU A 530 -18.62 -10.58 -78.77
C GLU A 530 -19.46 -11.08 -77.57
N SER A 531 -19.10 -10.55 -76.39
CA SER A 531 -19.92 -10.28 -75.18
C SER A 531 -19.75 -11.28 -74.02
N PHE A 532 -19.06 -10.86 -72.94
CA PHE A 532 -19.62 -10.31 -71.66
C PHE A 532 -20.36 -11.41 -70.85
N ALA A 533 -20.11 -11.65 -69.55
CA ALA A 533 -20.07 -10.68 -68.47
C ALA A 533 -19.48 -11.27 -67.15
N TYR A 534 -19.01 -10.32 -66.35
CA TYR A 534 -18.79 -10.29 -64.90
C TYR A 534 -19.97 -10.86 -64.09
N SER A 535 -19.73 -11.62 -63.01
CA SER A 535 -20.62 -11.61 -61.83
C SER A 535 -19.91 -12.10 -60.57
N SER A 536 -20.04 -11.28 -59.53
CA SER A 536 -19.65 -11.49 -58.13
C SER A 536 -20.74 -12.28 -57.38
N ASP A 537 -20.41 -12.57 -56.12
CA ASP A 537 -21.27 -12.95 -54.99
C ASP A 537 -21.56 -14.46 -54.86
N ALA A 538 -20.99 -15.12 -53.85
CA ALA A 538 -21.26 -15.04 -52.41
C ALA A 538 -22.46 -15.90 -52.00
N ASP A 539 -22.20 -16.65 -50.93
CA ASP A 539 -23.13 -17.35 -50.05
C ASP A 539 -23.59 -18.76 -50.45
N SER A 540 -23.17 -19.73 -49.64
CA SER A 540 -23.81 -21.04 -49.51
C SER A 540 -23.44 -21.65 -48.16
N VAL A 541 -24.16 -21.21 -47.13
CA VAL A 541 -24.44 -22.01 -45.94
C VAL A 541 -25.71 -22.80 -46.22
N ALA A 542 -25.64 -24.12 -46.29
CA ALA A 542 -26.71 -25.02 -45.84
C ALA A 542 -26.26 -26.48 -45.87
N ASP A 543 -26.59 -27.14 -44.78
CA ASP A 543 -26.45 -28.54 -44.41
C ASP A 543 -27.01 -29.57 -45.41
N VAL A 544 -26.68 -30.81 -45.08
CA VAL A 544 -27.50 -32.04 -45.17
C VAL A 544 -26.87 -33.13 -46.04
N GLU A 545 -26.22 -34.05 -45.32
CA GLU A 545 -26.30 -35.51 -45.41
C GLU A 545 -26.84 -36.14 -46.70
N GLY A 546 -26.02 -37.01 -47.29
CA GLY A 546 -26.43 -37.92 -48.35
C GLY A 546 -25.44 -39.07 -48.49
N GLU A 547 -25.75 -40.20 -47.85
CA GLU A 547 -25.14 -41.51 -48.09
C GLU A 547 -25.07 -41.81 -49.59
N ARG A 548 -23.88 -42.15 -50.11
CA ARG A 548 -23.72 -42.91 -51.35
C ARG A 548 -22.48 -43.80 -51.27
N GLU A 549 -22.72 -45.06 -50.94
CA GLU A 549 -21.81 -46.16 -51.22
C GLU A 549 -21.61 -46.29 -52.74
N ALA A 550 -20.40 -45.98 -53.22
CA ALA A 550 -19.96 -46.33 -54.57
C ALA A 550 -18.80 -47.33 -54.49
N LYS A 551 -19.14 -48.59 -54.76
CA LYS A 551 -18.20 -49.70 -54.97
C LYS A 551 -17.27 -49.39 -56.15
N LEU A 552 -16.02 -49.02 -55.86
CA LEU A 552 -14.93 -48.98 -56.85
C LEU A 552 -14.01 -50.20 -56.65
N LYS A 553 -14.09 -51.13 -57.60
CA LYS A 553 -13.16 -52.25 -57.77
C LYS A 553 -11.74 -51.70 -58.05
N VAL A 554 -10.84 -51.81 -57.08
CA VAL A 554 -9.41 -51.55 -57.29
C VAL A 554 -8.69 -52.87 -57.58
N LYS A 555 -8.16 -53.01 -58.80
CA LYS A 555 -7.17 -54.04 -59.15
C LYS A 555 -5.83 -53.68 -58.48
N PRO A 556 -5.04 -54.64 -57.96
CA PRO A 556 -3.82 -54.33 -57.22
C PRO A 556 -2.73 -53.94 -58.21
N LYS A 557 -2.48 -52.63 -58.37
CA LYS A 557 -1.30 -52.11 -59.06
C LYS A 557 -0.24 -51.83 -58.00
N LYS A 558 0.95 -52.38 -58.24
CA LYS A 558 2.14 -52.36 -57.37
C LYS A 558 2.31 -51.00 -56.67
N LEU A 559 2.40 -51.06 -55.34
CA LEU A 559 2.65 -49.93 -54.45
C LEU A 559 3.96 -49.24 -54.86
N SER A 560 3.84 -48.02 -55.40
CA SER A 560 4.92 -47.04 -55.37
C SER A 560 5.15 -46.67 -53.90
N LEU A 561 6.36 -46.91 -53.39
CA LEU A 561 6.74 -46.58 -52.00
C LEU A 561 6.62 -45.07 -51.69
N GLY A 562 6.46 -44.21 -52.70
CA GLY A 562 6.30 -42.75 -52.55
C GLY A 562 4.91 -42.30 -52.08
N ASP A 563 3.84 -42.97 -52.53
CA ASP A 563 2.45 -42.53 -52.27
C ASP A 563 1.98 -42.94 -50.85
N ASN A 564 2.46 -44.08 -50.35
CA ASN A 564 2.21 -44.52 -48.98
C ASN A 564 2.91 -43.65 -47.93
N CYS A 565 4.04 -43.03 -48.29
CA CYS A 565 4.77 -42.12 -47.40
C CYS A 565 4.02 -40.80 -47.20
N HIS A 566 3.39 -40.28 -48.27
CA HIS A 566 2.58 -39.06 -48.21
C HIS A 566 1.27 -39.29 -47.43
N MET A 567 0.64 -40.45 -47.62
CA MET A 567 -0.55 -40.83 -46.87
C MET A 567 -0.25 -41.02 -45.37
N LEU A 568 0.89 -41.62 -45.04
CA LEU A 568 1.35 -41.77 -43.65
C LEU A 568 1.71 -40.42 -43.01
N HIS A 569 2.37 -39.52 -43.77
CA HIS A 569 2.68 -38.18 -43.31
C HIS A 569 1.42 -37.37 -43.05
N TYR A 570 0.45 -37.41 -43.96
CA TYR A 570 -0.84 -36.75 -43.79
C TYR A 570 -1.63 -37.31 -42.60
N ALA A 571 -1.65 -38.63 -42.42
CA ALA A 571 -2.28 -39.28 -41.25
C ALA A 571 -1.58 -38.88 -39.94
N ASN A 572 -0.26 -38.74 -39.94
CA ASN A 572 0.51 -38.27 -38.78
C ASN A 572 0.26 -36.78 -38.51
N GLU A 573 0.16 -35.94 -39.54
CA GLU A 573 -0.22 -34.53 -39.37
C GLU A 573 -1.65 -34.35 -38.84
N LEU A 574 -2.59 -35.16 -39.32
CA LEU A 574 -3.95 -35.23 -38.76
C LEU A 574 -3.94 -35.63 -37.29
N ALA A 575 -3.21 -36.69 -36.93
CA ALA A 575 -3.09 -37.12 -35.54
C ALA A 575 -2.46 -36.04 -34.64
N ARG A 576 -1.47 -35.29 -35.14
CA ARG A 576 -0.89 -34.14 -34.43
C ARG A 576 -1.89 -33.02 -34.24
N LYS A 577 -2.66 -32.68 -35.29
CA LYS A 577 -3.73 -31.68 -35.21
C LYS A 577 -4.83 -32.11 -34.24
N ASP A 578 -5.20 -33.39 -34.22
CA ASP A 578 -6.19 -33.91 -33.27
C ASP A 578 -5.69 -33.86 -31.82
N ILE A 579 -4.41 -34.17 -31.59
CA ILE A 579 -3.79 -34.00 -30.27
C ILE A 579 -3.76 -32.51 -29.90
N GLU A 580 -3.39 -31.63 -30.82
CA GLU A 580 -3.39 -30.19 -30.57
C GLU A 580 -4.80 -29.67 -30.26
N ILE A 581 -5.80 -30.03 -31.05
CA ILE A 581 -7.21 -29.67 -30.82
C ILE A 581 -7.68 -30.21 -29.46
N THR A 582 -7.36 -31.44 -29.10
CA THR A 582 -7.75 -32.00 -27.80
C THR A 582 -7.04 -31.31 -26.64
N THR A 583 -5.76 -30.95 -26.78
CA THR A 583 -5.03 -30.16 -25.78
C THR A 583 -5.58 -28.74 -25.65
N LEU A 584 -5.88 -28.06 -26.76
CA LEU A 584 -6.50 -26.74 -26.78
C LEU A 584 -7.90 -26.77 -26.16
N ARG A 585 -8.71 -27.80 -26.45
CA ARG A 585 -10.01 -28.00 -25.79
C ARG A 585 -9.86 -28.21 -24.29
N LYS A 586 -8.91 -29.04 -23.84
CA LYS A 586 -8.63 -29.23 -22.40
C LYS A 586 -8.19 -27.93 -21.74
N SER A 587 -7.30 -27.17 -22.38
CA SER A 587 -6.85 -25.87 -21.90
C SER A 587 -8.01 -24.87 -21.82
N LYS A 588 -8.89 -24.84 -22.83
CA LYS A 588 -10.11 -24.02 -22.83
C LYS A 588 -11.03 -24.40 -21.67
N TYR A 589 -11.32 -25.69 -21.47
CA TYR A 589 -12.16 -26.13 -20.36
C TYR A 589 -11.54 -25.79 -18.99
N ALA A 590 -10.22 -25.93 -18.85
CA ALA A 590 -9.52 -25.53 -17.63
C ALA A 590 -9.66 -24.02 -17.38
N ALA A 591 -9.43 -23.20 -18.41
CA ALA A 591 -9.59 -21.74 -18.33
C ALA A 591 -11.05 -21.34 -17.99
N GLU A 592 -12.04 -21.94 -18.64
CA GLU A 592 -13.46 -21.72 -18.35
C GLU A 592 -13.83 -22.14 -16.92
N SER A 593 -13.29 -23.26 -16.43
CA SER A 593 -13.49 -23.70 -15.04
C SER A 593 -12.88 -22.72 -14.05
N THR A 594 -11.66 -22.23 -14.31
CA THR A 594 -11.04 -21.20 -13.46
C THR A 594 -11.82 -19.88 -13.49
N LEU A 595 -12.38 -19.50 -14.64
CA LEU A 595 -13.23 -18.32 -14.76
C LEU A 595 -14.53 -18.47 -13.96
N ARG A 596 -15.22 -19.62 -14.07
CA ARG A 596 -16.42 -19.89 -13.28
C ARG A 596 -16.15 -19.85 -11.78
N LYS A 597 -15.03 -20.43 -11.34
CA LYS A 597 -14.61 -20.38 -9.94
C LYS A 597 -14.31 -18.95 -9.49
N ALA A 598 -13.56 -18.18 -10.29
CA ALA A 598 -13.28 -16.77 -9.98
C ALA A 598 -14.55 -15.91 -9.93
N ILE A 599 -15.53 -16.17 -10.79
CA ILE A 599 -16.85 -15.50 -10.74
C ILE A 599 -17.58 -15.87 -9.44
N GLN A 600 -17.59 -17.15 -9.06
CA GLN A 600 -18.23 -17.59 -7.81
C GLN A 600 -17.56 -16.95 -6.59
N ASP A 601 -16.23 -16.98 -6.52
CA ASP A 601 -15.45 -16.37 -5.43
C ASP A 601 -15.68 -14.84 -5.37
N LYS A 602 -15.83 -14.19 -6.52
CA LYS A 602 -16.18 -12.76 -6.59
C LYS A 602 -17.59 -12.50 -6.06
N VAL A 603 -18.57 -13.32 -6.42
CA VAL A 603 -19.96 -13.18 -5.97
C VAL A 603 -20.05 -13.39 -4.46
N SER A 604 -19.38 -14.41 -3.91
CA SER A 604 -19.37 -14.63 -2.45
C SER A 604 -18.69 -13.48 -1.71
N ALA A 605 -17.53 -13.01 -2.21
CA ALA A 605 -16.86 -11.85 -1.61
C ALA A 605 -17.72 -10.57 -1.71
N GLN A 606 -18.47 -10.40 -2.80
CA GLN A 606 -19.43 -9.31 -2.91
C GLN A 606 -20.55 -9.45 -1.89
N GLN A 607 -21.14 -10.63 -1.72
CA GLN A 607 -22.18 -10.88 -0.71
C GLN A 607 -21.69 -10.55 0.70
N GLU A 608 -20.51 -11.03 1.09
CA GLU A 608 -19.90 -10.72 2.39
C GLU A 608 -19.70 -9.21 2.59
N MET A 609 -19.31 -8.48 1.54
CA MET A 609 -19.18 -7.03 1.60
C MET A 609 -20.53 -6.32 1.72
N HIS A 610 -21.58 -6.80 1.04
CA HIS A 610 -22.93 -6.24 1.17
C HIS A 610 -23.48 -6.46 2.59
N GLU A 611 -23.33 -7.67 3.14
CA GLU A 611 -23.71 -7.95 4.54
C GLU A 611 -22.94 -7.06 5.53
N LYS A 612 -21.66 -6.79 5.24
CA LYS A 612 -20.86 -5.89 6.08
C LYS A 612 -21.31 -4.44 5.98
N ILE A 613 -21.68 -3.99 4.78
CA ILE A 613 -22.24 -2.65 4.56
C ILE A 613 -23.56 -2.51 5.30
N GLU A 614 -24.49 -3.45 5.13
CA GLU A 614 -25.79 -3.46 5.83
C GLU A 614 -25.58 -3.42 7.35
N TYR A 615 -24.66 -4.22 7.89
CA TYR A 615 -24.34 -4.20 9.32
C TYR A 615 -23.75 -2.86 9.80
N LEU A 616 -22.91 -2.22 8.98
CA LEU A 616 -22.34 -0.91 9.30
C LEU A 616 -23.38 0.19 9.19
N GLU A 617 -24.28 0.14 8.20
CA GLU A 617 -25.42 1.04 8.05
C GLU A 617 -26.35 0.93 9.26
N GLU A 618 -26.69 -0.29 9.70
CA GLU A 618 -27.47 -0.49 10.93
C GLU A 618 -26.80 0.08 12.17
N GLN A 619 -25.47 -0.04 12.27
CA GLN A 619 -24.71 0.56 13.37
C GLN A 619 -24.69 2.09 13.31
N VAL A 620 -24.53 2.65 12.12
CA VAL A 620 -24.61 4.11 11.92
C VAL A 620 -25.99 4.59 12.32
N ASP A 621 -27.06 3.98 11.80
CA ASP A 621 -28.44 4.31 12.15
C ASP A 621 -28.71 4.21 13.66
N ARG A 622 -28.15 3.19 14.32
CA ARG A 622 -28.22 3.04 15.77
C ARG A 622 -27.51 4.21 16.48
N LEU A 623 -26.30 4.56 16.06
CA LEU A 623 -25.55 5.68 16.62
C LEU A 623 -26.24 7.01 16.35
N GLU A 624 -26.88 7.18 15.19
CA GLU A 624 -27.70 8.35 14.86
C GLU A 624 -28.89 8.47 15.80
N ARG A 625 -29.59 7.37 16.07
CA ARG A 625 -30.66 7.30 17.07
C ARG A 625 -30.16 7.61 18.48
N CYS A 626 -28.90 7.28 18.81
CA CYS A 626 -28.28 7.63 20.09
C CYS A 626 -27.77 9.08 20.22
N LYS A 627 -27.85 9.92 19.18
CA LYS A 627 -27.35 11.31 19.23
C LYS A 627 -28.10 12.18 20.23
N THR A 628 -29.39 11.94 20.44
CA THR A 628 -30.20 12.67 21.44
C THR A 628 -30.22 11.90 22.75
N ARG A 629 -30.28 12.61 23.88
CA ARG A 629 -30.39 11.98 25.22
C ARG A 629 -31.63 11.10 25.32
N GLU A 630 -32.73 11.52 24.70
CA GLU A 630 -33.97 10.75 24.63
C GLU A 630 -33.84 9.51 23.76
N GLY A 631 -33.12 9.59 22.63
CA GLY A 631 -32.87 8.46 21.75
C GLY A 631 -31.91 7.42 22.34
N ALA A 632 -30.88 7.86 23.07
CA ALA A 632 -30.00 6.97 23.83
C ALA A 632 -30.76 6.22 24.96
N ASN A 633 -31.66 6.91 25.65
CA ASN A 633 -32.53 6.30 26.66
C ASN A 633 -33.48 5.26 26.02
N LEU A 634 -34.01 5.53 24.82
CA LEU A 634 -34.88 4.60 24.08
C LEU A 634 -34.13 3.36 23.58
N GLU A 635 -32.90 3.49 23.09
CA GLU A 635 -32.06 2.35 22.68
C GLU A 635 -31.64 1.49 23.89
N TYR A 636 -31.33 2.12 25.02
CA TYR A 636 -31.13 1.41 26.27
C TYR A 636 -32.40 0.66 26.71
N LEU A 637 -33.55 1.34 26.69
CA LEU A 637 -34.84 0.74 27.02
C LEU A 637 -35.17 -0.45 26.10
N LYS A 638 -34.91 -0.33 24.79
CA LYS A 638 -35.07 -1.42 23.82
C LYS A 638 -34.22 -2.64 24.20
N ASN A 639 -32.95 -2.44 24.57
CA ASN A 639 -32.07 -3.53 24.99
C ASN A 639 -32.51 -4.17 26.30
N VAL A 640 -32.97 -3.37 27.28
CA VAL A 640 -33.49 -3.88 28.55
C VAL A 640 -34.80 -4.66 28.33
N ILE A 641 -35.69 -4.20 27.45
CA ILE A 641 -36.93 -4.90 27.10
C ILE A 641 -36.64 -6.23 26.37
N ILE A 642 -35.72 -6.23 25.40
CA ILE A 642 -35.31 -7.45 24.69
C ILE A 642 -34.72 -8.45 25.71
N SER A 643 -33.84 -7.98 26.59
CA SER A 643 -33.25 -8.82 27.64
C SER A 643 -34.30 -9.32 28.63
N PHE A 644 -35.30 -8.50 28.97
CA PHE A 644 -36.42 -8.88 29.83
C PHE A 644 -37.29 -10.00 29.22
N ILE A 645 -37.50 -9.97 27.90
CA ILE A 645 -38.25 -11.00 27.16
C ILE A 645 -37.45 -12.31 27.08
N VAL A 646 -36.15 -12.23 26.81
CA VAL A 646 -35.28 -13.42 26.59
C VAL A 646 -34.91 -14.12 27.89
N THR A 647 -34.71 -13.36 28.97
CA THR A 647 -34.27 -13.91 30.26
C THR A 647 -35.39 -14.75 30.89
N ARG A 648 -35.02 -15.84 31.58
CA ARG A 648 -35.97 -16.75 32.23
C ARG A 648 -36.07 -16.55 33.74
N ASP A 649 -35.03 -15.96 34.35
CA ASP A 649 -34.93 -15.77 35.79
C ASP A 649 -35.79 -14.61 36.30
N ALA A 650 -36.48 -14.84 37.43
CA ALA A 650 -37.43 -13.89 38.00
C ALA A 650 -36.75 -12.67 38.63
N ASP A 651 -35.58 -12.87 39.24
CA ASP A 651 -34.81 -11.79 39.88
C ASP A 651 -34.22 -10.83 38.85
N ASP A 652 -33.64 -11.36 37.77
CA ASP A 652 -33.12 -10.55 36.66
C ASP A 652 -34.24 -9.80 35.94
N LYS A 653 -35.43 -10.42 35.79
CA LYS A 653 -36.62 -9.71 35.29
C LYS A 653 -37.02 -8.57 36.20
N ARG A 654 -36.96 -8.75 37.52
CA ARG A 654 -37.26 -7.68 38.48
C ARG A 654 -36.24 -6.55 38.41
N HIS A 655 -34.95 -6.86 38.26
CA HIS A 655 -33.90 -5.87 38.06
C HIS A 655 -34.07 -5.09 36.75
N MET A 656 -34.35 -5.77 35.64
CA MET A 656 -34.63 -5.13 34.34
C MET A 656 -35.91 -4.29 34.37
N LEU A 657 -36.94 -4.73 35.09
CA LEU A 657 -38.18 -3.98 35.27
C LEU A 657 -37.97 -2.69 36.07
N ASN A 658 -37.12 -2.71 37.09
CA ASN A 658 -36.71 -1.50 37.80
C ASN A 658 -35.97 -0.52 36.87
N ALA A 659 -35.13 -1.02 35.97
CA ALA A 659 -34.47 -0.19 34.96
C ALA A 659 -35.46 0.39 33.94
N ILE A 660 -36.46 -0.38 33.47
CA ILE A 660 -37.55 0.10 32.61
C ILE A 660 -38.36 1.19 33.31
N SER A 661 -38.72 0.97 34.58
CA SER A 661 -39.47 1.92 35.41
C SER A 661 -38.73 3.24 35.62
N ALA A 662 -37.40 3.20 35.75
CA ALA A 662 -36.58 4.39 35.91
C ALA A 662 -36.49 5.22 34.62
N VAL A 663 -36.44 4.56 33.45
CA VAL A 663 -36.36 5.25 32.15
C VAL A 663 -37.72 5.82 31.73
N LEU A 664 -38.82 5.11 32.01
CA LEU A 664 -40.20 5.54 31.69
C LEU A 664 -40.87 6.38 32.78
N GLN A 665 -40.19 6.62 33.91
CA GLN A 665 -40.67 7.45 35.03
C GLN A 665 -42.05 7.00 35.56
N PHE A 666 -42.23 5.71 35.82
CA PHE A 666 -43.49 5.20 36.38
C PHE A 666 -43.78 5.82 37.75
N THR A 667 -45.05 6.10 37.99
CA THR A 667 -45.54 6.55 39.28
C THR A 667 -45.48 5.43 40.31
N THR A 668 -45.45 5.80 41.59
CA THR A 668 -45.38 4.84 42.70
C THR A 668 -46.56 3.86 42.71
N LEU A 669 -47.73 4.28 42.23
CA LEU A 669 -48.94 3.47 42.11
C LEU A 669 -48.84 2.42 40.98
N GLU A 670 -48.27 2.81 39.84
CA GLU A 670 -48.00 1.91 38.71
C GLU A 670 -46.95 0.86 39.08
N MET A 671 -45.87 1.27 39.76
CA MET A 671 -44.84 0.37 40.25
C MET A 671 -45.37 -0.66 41.26
N GLN A 672 -46.30 -0.27 42.14
CA GLN A 672 -46.97 -1.20 43.06
C GLN A 672 -47.86 -2.21 42.33
N THR A 673 -48.59 -1.77 41.30
CA THR A 673 -49.45 -2.62 40.48
C THR A 673 -48.64 -3.69 39.73
N ILE A 674 -47.50 -3.29 39.16
CA ILE A 674 -46.60 -4.19 38.42
C ILE A 674 -45.92 -5.21 39.36
N ASN A 675 -45.45 -4.76 40.54
CA ASN A 675 -44.87 -5.67 41.54
C ASN A 675 -45.89 -6.68 42.08
N ALA A 676 -47.15 -6.27 42.27
CA ALA A 676 -48.23 -7.16 42.69
C ALA A 676 -48.56 -8.23 41.62
N ALA A 677 -48.46 -7.88 40.33
CA ALA A 677 -48.63 -8.83 39.24
C ALA A 677 -47.47 -9.84 39.16
N PHE A 678 -46.25 -9.43 39.50
CA PHE A 678 -45.06 -10.29 39.51
C PHE A 678 -45.03 -11.28 40.68
N GLN A 679 -45.67 -10.94 41.81
CA GLN A 679 -45.82 -11.81 42.99
C GLN A 679 -46.99 -12.81 42.89
N ARG A 680 -47.85 -12.69 41.87
CA ARG A 680 -49.03 -13.55 41.66
C ARG A 680 -48.77 -14.78 40.76
N LYS A 681 -47.52 -15.06 40.43
CA LYS A 681 -47.06 -16.32 39.83
C LYS A 681 -46.01 -16.93 40.73
#